data_AF-A0A061RHA1-F1
#
_entry.id   AF-A0A061RHA1-F1
#
_cell.length_a   1.000
_cell.length_b   1.000
_cell.length_c   1.000
_cell.angle_alpha   90.00
_cell.angle_beta   90.00
_cell.angle_gamma   90.00
#
_symmetry.space_group_name_H-M   'P 1'
#
loop_
_entity.id
_entity.type
_entity.pdbx_description
1 polymer ?
#
loop_
_entity_poly.entity_id
_entity_poly.type
_entity_poly.pdbx_seq_one_letter_code
_entity_poly.pdbx_strand_id
1 'polypeptide(L)'
;NTVVKNERPDLDKQKNDLVVKVAQGKRTQAELEDQILYMLSTATGSLLELINTLDQSKTTWEEVNESLKIAEETSKKIETASQQYRPCSVRAAVLYFVLNDLAGVDPMYQFSLDAYNDLFLQSISKSARSEDLQERIKNLNDFHTYAVYKYTARGLFERHKLLLSMQMCVRILQTANQVNNEEYQFFVLDRSEQPANPAPAWISEQAWDNVTELEALPNFKGVLSSFEQGLGAWELWYRTSEPETSDLPGDWEATCNELQRMIFVRCLRPDRVVFAATSFVTNSIGRKYVEPPVLDLKETHADSTPLSPLIFVLSPGVDPTENLRKLAEEKGLGDRFFTVALGQGQAPVATKLIEDGLREGHWVFLANCHLMTSWLPELDKIIEGFEKANPHEDFRLWLSSNPSDKFPIAILQRGIKMTTEPPKGLRANLQRLYNTVTEESFAQCKAQHKYQKLLFALTYFHSVLLERRKFRSLGLNIPYDFNDTDYKVSDDLLKSYLDYYEETPWEALKYLISEANYGGRVTDELDRRVLNSYLNQFYCEEALSTPNYLLSPLKLYYIPDTNTLSGYRDYISTLPTFDRPEAFGQHPNADISYQIEDSRVVLDSLLSLQPQEASTGSGGGISREELVLSIAKDVEDQIPGPFNLEEVMKTKSDDPSALHVVLFQEIERYNHLLVKVRRESAELVKGIKGLVVMSADLDAIFGALANARVPGAWLKTYPSLMDAGPARAHRAARRLGGGHVPEGLLAGGVHLPDGVPHRGDADDGPEELDPDRLALLRVLHHQPRREGDPARAQGGRLRQGHVPGGGRVGL
;
A
#
# COMPACT_ATOMS: atom_id res chain seq x y z
N ASN A 1 31.84 12.78 7.18
CA ASN A 1 32.21 14.08 7.81
C ASN A 1 31.36 14.39 9.03
N THR A 2 30.03 14.51 8.92
CA THR A 2 29.16 14.83 10.07
C THR A 2 29.33 13.90 11.27
N VAL A 3 29.43 12.59 11.05
CA VAL A 3 29.67 11.60 12.11
C VAL A 3 31.02 11.84 12.81
N VAL A 4 32.09 11.99 12.03
CA VAL A 4 33.45 12.20 12.53
C VAL A 4 33.54 13.51 13.32
N LYS A 5 32.92 14.59 12.84
CA LYS A 5 32.88 15.88 13.53
C LYS A 5 32.26 15.78 14.93
N ASN A 6 31.25 14.93 15.12
CA ASN A 6 30.55 14.79 16.40
C ASN A 6 31.16 13.71 17.31
N GLU A 7 31.66 12.60 16.77
CA GLU A 7 32.26 11.52 17.56
C GLU A 7 33.75 11.75 17.87
N ARG A 8 34.49 12.34 16.93
CA ARG A 8 35.93 12.61 17.03
C ARG A 8 36.24 14.04 16.56
N PRO A 9 35.79 15.06 17.30
CA PRO A 9 36.07 16.47 16.98
C PRO A 9 37.57 16.79 16.96
N ASP A 10 38.38 16.01 17.68
CA ASP A 10 39.85 16.05 17.65
C ASP A 10 40.40 15.73 16.25
N LEU A 11 39.95 14.64 15.64
CA LEU A 11 40.37 14.23 14.30
C LEU A 11 39.89 15.20 13.22
N ASP A 12 38.66 15.72 13.36
CA ASP A 12 38.11 16.71 12.42
C ASP A 12 38.90 18.04 12.45
N LYS A 13 39.25 18.52 13.65
CA LYS A 13 40.12 19.70 13.81
C LYS A 13 41.51 19.46 13.22
N GLN A 14 42.15 18.34 13.57
CA GLN A 14 43.46 17.99 13.01
C GLN A 14 43.42 17.91 11.48
N LYS A 15 42.35 17.34 10.91
CA LYS A 15 42.15 17.30 9.46
C LYS A 15 42.06 18.70 8.87
N ASN A 16 41.22 19.57 9.43
CA ASN A 16 41.05 20.93 8.93
C ASN A 16 42.35 21.74 9.02
N ASP A 17 43.07 21.65 10.14
CA ASP A 17 44.36 22.31 10.32
C ASP A 17 45.40 21.80 9.31
N LEU A 18 45.39 20.50 9.03
CA LEU A 18 46.27 19.88 8.05
C LEU A 18 45.95 20.33 6.63
N VAL A 19 44.68 20.46 6.26
CA VAL A 19 44.26 20.99 4.94
C VAL A 19 44.77 22.42 4.76
N VAL A 20 44.64 23.27 5.78
CA VAL A 20 45.13 24.65 5.75
C VAL A 20 46.66 24.68 5.62
N LYS A 21 47.39 23.85 6.38
CA LYS A 21 48.85 23.73 6.29
C LYS A 21 49.33 23.25 4.93
N VAL A 22 48.67 22.25 4.34
CA VAL A 22 49.01 21.75 2.99
C VAL A 22 48.75 22.82 1.94
N ALA A 23 47.64 23.55 2.04
CA ALA A 23 47.35 24.65 1.11
C ALA A 23 48.38 25.79 1.22
N GLN A 24 48.79 26.16 2.44
CA GLN A 24 49.85 27.14 2.67
C GLN A 24 51.20 26.65 2.13
N GLY A 25 51.58 25.39 2.42
CA GLY A 25 52.84 24.81 1.93
C GLY A 25 52.92 24.74 0.40
N LYS A 26 51.82 24.36 -0.28
CA LYS A 26 51.77 24.38 -1.75
C LYS A 26 51.87 25.79 -2.33
N ARG A 27 51.28 26.78 -1.65
CA ARG A 27 51.40 28.18 -2.05
C ARG A 27 52.83 28.70 -1.90
N THR A 28 53.48 28.43 -0.78
CA THR A 28 54.89 28.83 -0.58
C THR A 28 55.81 28.12 -1.57
N GLN A 29 55.52 26.87 -1.94
CA GLN A 29 56.27 26.16 -2.98
C GLN A 29 56.15 26.85 -4.35
N ALA A 30 54.94 27.24 -4.75
CA ALA A 30 54.71 27.97 -6.00
C ALA A 30 55.36 29.38 -5.99
N GLU A 31 55.27 30.10 -4.88
CA GLU A 31 55.92 31.41 -4.71
C GLU A 31 57.45 31.31 -4.78
N LEU A 32 58.04 30.25 -4.21
CA LEU A 32 59.48 29.96 -4.32
C LEU A 32 59.88 29.58 -5.75
N GLU A 33 59.07 28.79 -6.45
CA GLU A 33 59.30 28.44 -7.86
C GLU A 33 59.27 29.68 -8.76
N ASP A 34 58.27 30.56 -8.58
CA ASP A 34 58.15 31.82 -9.31
C ASP A 34 59.30 32.79 -8.98
N GLN A 35 59.73 32.87 -7.72
CA GLN A 35 60.89 33.66 -7.32
C GLN A 35 62.18 33.13 -7.94
N ILE A 36 62.39 31.82 -7.98
CA ILE A 36 63.56 31.20 -8.61
C ILE A 36 63.55 31.49 -10.13
N LEU A 37 62.41 31.34 -10.79
CA LEU A 37 62.25 31.63 -12.22
C LEU A 37 62.53 33.11 -12.53
N TYR A 38 62.01 34.03 -11.71
CA TYR A 38 62.25 35.46 -11.83
C TYR A 38 63.71 35.83 -11.60
N MET A 39 64.36 35.24 -10.59
CA MET A 39 65.78 35.47 -10.32
C MET A 39 66.67 34.95 -11.47
N LEU A 40 66.33 33.81 -12.07
CA LEU A 40 67.03 33.25 -13.24
C LEU A 40 66.83 34.09 -14.52
N SER A 41 65.65 34.68 -14.72
CA SER A 41 65.38 35.52 -15.91
C SER A 41 66.02 36.90 -15.84
N THR A 42 66.29 37.41 -14.64
CA THR A 42 66.71 38.81 -14.41
C THR A 42 68.22 38.95 -14.14
N ALA A 43 68.95 37.84 -13.98
CA ALA A 43 70.36 37.84 -13.64
C ALA A 43 71.27 38.11 -14.85
N THR A 44 71.76 39.35 -15.00
CA THR A 44 72.76 39.73 -16.03
C THR A 44 74.12 40.20 -15.48
N GLY A 45 74.37 40.17 -14.16
CA GLY A 45 75.69 40.56 -13.64
C GLY A 45 75.81 40.71 -12.13
N SER A 46 75.92 39.59 -11.41
CA SER A 46 76.56 39.39 -10.09
C SER A 46 76.18 37.99 -9.61
N LEU A 47 77.08 37.01 -9.76
CA LEU A 47 76.76 35.60 -9.50
C LEU A 47 76.68 35.27 -8.00
N LEU A 48 77.30 36.07 -7.13
CA LEU A 48 77.60 35.68 -5.76
C LEU A 48 76.43 35.92 -4.79
N GLU A 49 75.66 37.00 -4.99
CA GLU A 49 74.44 37.28 -4.22
C GLU A 49 73.29 36.35 -4.65
N LEU A 50 73.24 35.99 -5.94
CA LEU A 50 72.25 35.06 -6.49
C LEU A 50 72.39 33.66 -5.89
N ILE A 51 73.62 33.19 -5.67
CA ILE A 51 73.87 31.84 -5.10
C ILE A 51 73.34 31.75 -3.67
N ASN A 52 73.52 32.78 -2.85
CA ASN A 52 73.07 32.77 -1.46
C ASN A 52 71.54 32.79 -1.34
N THR A 53 70.84 33.55 -2.18
CA THR A 53 69.36 33.57 -2.19
C THR A 53 68.77 32.30 -2.80
N LEU A 54 69.45 31.69 -3.79
CA LEU A 54 69.06 30.40 -4.37
C LEU A 54 69.22 29.27 -3.36
N ASP A 55 70.32 29.22 -2.60
CA ASP A 55 70.55 28.22 -1.56
C ASP A 55 69.51 28.35 -0.43
N GLN A 56 69.18 29.58 0.01
CA GLN A 56 68.12 29.80 1.00
C GLN A 56 66.73 29.41 0.48
N SER A 57 66.43 29.69 -0.79
CA SER A 57 65.16 29.29 -1.44
C SER A 57 65.08 27.78 -1.63
N LYS A 58 66.21 27.13 -1.90
CA LYS A 58 66.31 25.67 -2.04
C LYS A 58 66.15 24.97 -0.69
N THR A 59 66.80 25.43 0.37
CA THR A 59 66.65 24.84 1.72
C THR A 59 65.23 24.98 2.23
N THR A 60 64.59 26.15 2.04
CA THR A 60 63.18 26.36 2.42
C THR A 60 62.23 25.52 1.56
N TRP A 61 62.51 25.33 0.27
CA TRP A 61 61.75 24.42 -0.59
C TRP A 61 61.88 22.96 -0.13
N GLU A 62 63.09 22.50 0.22
CA GLU A 62 63.32 21.14 0.73
C GLU A 62 62.59 20.91 2.07
N GLU A 63 62.65 21.86 3.00
CA GLU A 63 61.91 21.82 4.28
C GLU A 63 60.39 21.79 4.07
N VAL A 64 59.86 22.64 3.20
CA VAL A 64 58.41 22.66 2.88
C VAL A 64 58.00 21.36 2.22
N ASN A 65 58.78 20.83 1.29
CA ASN A 65 58.50 19.56 0.61
C ASN A 65 58.51 18.36 1.57
N GLU A 66 59.46 18.31 2.50
CA GLU A 66 59.48 17.28 3.54
C GLU A 66 58.27 17.41 4.48
N SER A 67 57.92 18.63 4.88
CA SER A 67 56.71 18.89 5.69
C SER A 67 55.42 18.48 4.97
N LEU A 68 55.34 18.69 3.65
CA LEU A 68 54.21 18.27 2.81
C LEU A 68 54.12 16.75 2.72
N LYS A 69 55.23 16.03 2.59
CA LYS A 69 55.25 14.56 2.62
C LYS A 69 54.74 14.01 3.95
N ILE A 70 55.20 14.56 5.07
CA ILE A 70 54.72 14.18 6.41
C ILE A 70 53.23 14.50 6.56
N ALA A 71 52.78 15.65 6.05
CA ALA A 71 51.37 16.02 6.05
C ALA A 71 50.53 15.06 5.20
N GLU A 72 50.99 14.62 4.04
CA GLU A 72 50.29 13.63 3.22
C GLU A 72 50.16 12.27 3.93
N GLU A 73 51.22 11.77 4.57
CA GLU A 73 51.16 10.54 5.35
C GLU A 73 50.21 10.66 6.55
N THR A 74 50.24 11.81 7.23
CA THR A 74 49.34 12.11 8.35
C THR A 74 47.89 12.20 7.88
N SER A 75 47.65 12.80 6.71
CA SER A 75 46.33 12.90 6.07
C SER A 75 45.78 11.50 5.78
N LYS A 76 46.59 10.60 5.22
CA LYS A 76 46.21 9.20 5.00
C LYS A 76 45.86 8.48 6.29
N LYS A 77 46.61 8.69 7.38
CA LYS A 77 46.30 8.10 8.70
C LYS A 77 44.97 8.62 9.26
N ILE A 78 44.73 9.93 9.18
CA ILE A 78 43.46 10.55 9.62
C ILE A 78 42.29 10.07 8.76
N GLU A 79 42.50 9.92 7.45
CA GLU A 79 41.49 9.42 6.53
C GLU A 79 41.16 7.95 6.83
N THR A 80 42.16 7.12 7.10
CA THR A 80 41.96 5.72 7.51
C THR A 80 41.15 5.64 8.81
N ALA A 81 41.48 6.47 9.82
CA ALA A 81 40.71 6.54 11.07
C ALA A 81 39.27 7.04 10.84
N SER A 82 39.07 8.02 9.95
CA SER A 82 37.74 8.52 9.58
C SER A 82 36.91 7.48 8.83
N GLN A 83 37.55 6.66 7.98
CA GLN A 83 36.90 5.60 7.21
C GLN A 83 36.32 4.50 8.09
N GLN A 84 36.77 4.34 9.33
CA GLN A 84 36.17 3.36 10.25
C GLN A 84 34.71 3.69 10.57
N TYR A 85 34.29 4.96 10.49
CA TYR A 85 32.89 5.40 10.66
C TYR A 85 32.07 5.35 9.35
N ARG A 86 32.66 4.91 8.24
CA ARG A 86 31.98 4.79 6.94
C ARG A 86 30.72 3.92 7.00
N PRO A 87 30.67 2.78 7.72
CA PRO A 87 29.45 1.97 7.81
C PRO A 87 28.23 2.74 8.31
N CYS A 88 28.41 3.63 9.31
CA CYS A 88 27.33 4.50 9.79
C CYS A 88 26.84 5.47 8.72
N SER A 89 27.77 6.03 7.95
CA SER A 89 27.45 7.00 6.89
C SER A 89 26.72 6.32 5.73
N VAL A 90 27.12 5.09 5.38
CA VAL A 90 26.44 4.28 4.35
C VAL A 90 25.04 3.91 4.83
N ARG A 91 24.88 3.47 6.08
CA ARG A 91 23.55 3.17 6.67
C ARG A 91 22.63 4.39 6.62
N ALA A 92 23.12 5.55 7.05
CA ALA A 92 22.35 6.80 7.00
C ALA A 92 22.01 7.22 5.55
N ALA A 93 22.91 7.02 4.59
CA ALA A 93 22.59 7.33 3.19
C ALA A 93 21.49 6.40 2.65
N VAL A 94 21.57 5.10 2.92
CA VAL A 94 20.57 4.11 2.50
C VAL A 94 19.19 4.46 3.05
N LEU A 95 19.10 4.77 4.34
CA LEU A 95 17.83 5.14 4.98
C LEU A 95 17.24 6.42 4.39
N TYR A 96 18.07 7.43 4.09
CA TYR A 96 17.61 8.65 3.43
C TYR A 96 17.00 8.37 2.05
N PHE A 97 17.67 7.56 1.23
CA PHE A 97 17.13 7.19 -0.09
C PHE A 97 15.84 6.39 0.01
N VAL A 98 15.71 5.50 1.02
CA VAL A 98 14.42 4.84 1.29
C VAL A 98 13.32 5.86 1.54
N LEU A 99 13.57 6.91 2.32
CA LEU A 99 12.57 7.96 2.56
C LEU A 99 12.24 8.77 1.30
N ASN A 100 13.27 9.09 0.51
CA ASN A 100 13.09 9.84 -0.73
C ASN A 100 12.28 9.05 -1.76
N ASP A 101 12.49 7.72 -1.84
CA ASP A 101 11.75 6.85 -2.75
C ASP A 101 10.25 6.81 -2.41
N LEU A 102 9.85 6.99 -1.13
CA LEU A 102 8.44 6.97 -0.70
C LEU A 102 7.56 8.03 -1.38
N ALA A 103 8.15 9.11 -1.89
CA ALA A 103 7.45 10.11 -2.69
C ALA A 103 6.78 9.50 -3.95
N GLY A 104 7.28 8.37 -4.45
CA GLY A 104 6.68 7.62 -5.56
C GLY A 104 5.42 6.83 -5.19
N VAL A 105 5.14 6.63 -3.89
CA VAL A 105 3.97 5.90 -3.39
C VAL A 105 2.80 6.83 -3.13
N ASP A 106 3.06 7.94 -2.42
CA ASP A 106 2.05 8.97 -2.13
C ASP A 106 2.70 10.36 -2.21
N PRO A 107 2.06 11.34 -2.87
CA PRO A 107 2.58 12.71 -3.01
C PRO A 107 2.86 13.39 -1.66
N MET A 108 2.18 12.98 -0.58
CA MET A 108 2.36 13.54 0.76
C MET A 108 3.64 13.05 1.46
N TYR A 109 4.29 11.99 0.96
CA TYR A 109 5.48 11.38 1.57
C TYR A 109 6.77 12.07 1.14
N GLN A 110 6.82 13.38 1.39
CA GLN A 110 7.97 14.23 1.07
C GLN A 110 8.77 14.53 2.33
N PHE A 111 10.06 14.20 2.33
CA PHE A 111 10.95 14.43 3.48
C PHE A 111 12.11 15.34 3.07
N SER A 112 12.40 16.38 3.86
CA SER A 112 13.58 17.23 3.61
C SER A 112 14.87 16.56 4.06
N LEU A 113 15.95 16.86 3.35
CA LEU A 113 17.30 16.47 3.77
C LEU A 113 17.69 17.15 5.09
N ASP A 114 17.24 18.38 5.31
CA ASP A 114 17.54 19.12 6.54
C ASP A 114 16.91 18.46 7.78
N ALA A 115 15.62 18.12 7.72
CA ALA A 115 14.96 17.38 8.81
C ALA A 115 15.61 16.01 9.05
N TYR A 116 16.06 15.34 7.98
CA TYR A 116 16.78 14.08 8.10
C TYR A 116 18.15 14.25 8.79
N ASN A 117 18.89 15.30 8.42
CA ASN A 117 20.18 15.61 9.04
C ASN A 117 20.02 15.94 10.52
N ASP A 118 18.98 16.71 10.90
CA ASP A 118 18.66 17.00 12.29
C ASP A 118 18.33 15.72 13.07
N LEU A 119 17.51 14.84 12.50
CA LEU A 119 17.20 13.54 13.09
C LEU A 119 18.46 12.68 13.25
N PHE A 120 19.38 12.72 12.29
CA PHE A 120 20.65 12.00 12.36
C PHE A 120 21.56 12.56 13.47
N LEU A 121 21.68 13.88 13.59
CA LEU A 121 22.43 14.53 14.68
C LEU A 121 21.84 14.19 16.05
N GLN A 122 20.51 14.20 16.18
CA GLN A 122 19.84 13.77 17.41
C GLN A 122 20.09 12.28 17.71
N SER A 123 20.15 11.44 16.67
CA SER A 123 20.47 10.02 16.83
C SER A 123 21.89 9.81 17.33
N ILE A 124 22.85 10.62 16.87
CA ILE A 124 24.23 10.58 17.35
C ILE A 124 24.32 10.97 18.83
N SER A 125 23.56 11.98 19.26
CA SER A 125 23.60 12.46 20.64
C SER A 125 22.86 11.55 21.64
N LYS A 126 21.69 11.01 21.26
CA LYS A 126 20.82 10.19 22.13
C LYS A 126 21.19 8.70 22.19
N SER A 127 21.93 8.18 21.22
CA SER A 127 22.34 6.78 21.19
C SER A 127 23.34 6.40 22.29
N ALA A 128 23.30 5.15 22.74
CA ALA A 128 24.20 4.63 23.77
C ALA A 128 25.68 4.76 23.36
N ARG A 129 26.49 5.40 24.20
CA ARG A 129 27.93 5.55 24.03
C ARG A 129 28.63 4.24 24.40
N SER A 130 29.67 3.88 23.66
CA SER A 130 30.60 2.78 24.00
C SER A 130 32.02 3.22 23.67
N GLU A 131 33.00 2.71 24.43
CA GLU A 131 34.43 2.90 24.17
C GLU A 131 34.92 2.01 23.01
N ASP A 132 34.25 0.88 22.77
CA ASP A 132 34.52 0.05 21.60
C ASP A 132 33.87 0.66 20.34
N LEU A 133 34.67 0.82 19.30
CA LEU A 133 34.24 1.44 18.05
C LEU A 133 33.17 0.60 17.34
N GLN A 134 33.32 -0.73 17.32
CA GLN A 134 32.37 -1.60 16.63
C GLN A 134 31.02 -1.61 17.34
N GLU A 135 31.03 -1.71 18.66
CA GLU A 135 29.81 -1.60 19.47
C GLU A 135 29.17 -0.21 19.34
N ARG A 136 29.95 0.87 19.34
CA ARG A 136 29.43 2.24 19.12
C ARG A 136 28.77 2.39 17.74
N ILE A 137 29.38 1.85 16.69
CA ILE A 137 28.83 1.85 15.33
C ILE A 137 27.50 1.08 15.29
N LYS A 138 27.43 -0.08 15.95
CA LYS A 138 26.20 -0.86 16.05
C LYS A 138 25.09 -0.09 16.78
N ASN A 139 25.38 0.45 17.95
CA ASN A 139 24.43 1.23 18.74
C ASN A 139 23.90 2.45 17.98
N LEU A 140 24.77 3.15 17.24
CA LEU A 140 24.40 4.26 16.36
C LEU A 140 23.44 3.82 15.26
N ASN A 141 23.79 2.73 14.55
CA ASN A 141 22.98 2.21 13.46
C ASN A 141 21.61 1.71 13.96
N ASP A 142 21.58 0.97 15.06
CA ASP A 142 20.35 0.41 15.63
C ASP A 142 19.40 1.51 16.13
N PHE A 143 19.95 2.52 16.82
CA PHE A 143 19.17 3.67 17.28
C PHE A 143 18.65 4.50 16.10
N HIS A 144 19.53 4.86 15.16
CA HIS A 144 19.15 5.71 14.03
C HIS A 144 18.15 5.02 13.11
N THR A 145 18.31 3.72 12.83
CA THR A 145 17.36 2.94 12.03
C THR A 145 15.96 2.96 12.65
N TYR A 146 15.86 2.80 13.98
CA TYR A 146 14.58 2.89 14.66
C TYR A 146 14.02 4.32 14.74
N ALA A 147 14.87 5.33 14.92
CA ALA A 147 14.48 6.73 14.92
C ALA A 147 13.88 7.15 13.56
N VAL A 148 14.50 6.72 12.46
CA VAL A 148 13.98 6.92 11.09
C VAL A 148 12.64 6.21 10.91
N TYR A 149 12.54 4.93 11.30
CA TYR A 149 11.27 4.21 11.24
C TYR A 149 10.17 4.93 12.02
N LYS A 150 10.43 5.33 13.27
CA LYS A 150 9.45 6.02 14.13
C LYS A 150 9.02 7.36 13.52
N TYR A 151 9.97 8.16 13.04
CA TYR A 151 9.70 9.46 12.44
C TYR A 151 8.83 9.33 11.19
N THR A 152 9.17 8.39 10.30
CA THR A 152 8.46 8.18 9.04
C THR A 152 7.11 7.50 9.24
N ALA A 153 7.03 6.49 10.10
CA ALA A 153 5.79 5.76 10.38
C ALA A 153 4.69 6.65 10.98
N ARG A 154 5.04 7.78 11.63
CA ARG A 154 4.06 8.78 12.09
C ARG A 154 3.32 9.43 10.92
N GLY A 155 4.00 9.68 9.80
CA GLY A 155 3.45 10.36 8.61
C GLY A 155 2.95 9.42 7.52
N LEU A 156 3.03 8.09 7.72
CA LEU A 156 2.60 7.08 6.76
C LEU A 156 1.24 6.50 7.15
N PHE A 157 0.39 6.28 6.14
CA PHE A 157 -0.85 5.53 6.31
C PHE A 157 -0.55 4.09 6.71
N GLU A 158 -1.47 3.47 7.45
CA GLU A 158 -1.27 2.12 8.01
C GLU A 158 -0.94 1.08 6.93
N ARG A 159 -1.56 1.20 5.75
CA ARG A 159 -1.29 0.35 4.56
C ARG A 159 0.16 0.39 4.06
N HIS A 160 0.90 1.47 4.31
CA HIS A 160 2.26 1.66 3.79
C HIS A 160 3.35 1.44 4.86
N LYS A 161 2.98 1.15 6.12
CA LYS A 161 3.97 0.96 7.18
C LYS A 161 4.77 -0.33 7.01
N LEU A 162 4.13 -1.44 6.61
CA LEU A 162 4.85 -2.68 6.28
C LEU A 162 5.73 -2.50 5.05
N LEU A 163 5.27 -1.75 4.05
CA LEU A 163 6.05 -1.39 2.87
C LEU A 163 7.36 -0.68 3.25
N LEU A 164 7.29 0.32 4.14
CA LEU A 164 8.47 0.99 4.69
C LEU A 164 9.42 -0.02 5.35
N SER A 165 8.90 -0.87 6.24
CA SER A 165 9.72 -1.82 6.98
C SER A 165 10.40 -2.83 6.06
N MET A 166 9.67 -3.31 5.05
CA MET A 166 10.20 -4.21 4.03
C MET A 166 11.29 -3.52 3.20
N GLN A 167 11.05 -2.31 2.71
CA GLN A 167 12.01 -1.55 1.91
C GLN A 167 13.28 -1.21 2.72
N MET A 168 13.13 -0.78 3.97
CA MET A 168 14.27 -0.57 4.88
C MET A 168 15.06 -1.86 5.07
N CYS A 169 14.38 -2.97 5.37
CA CYS A 169 14.99 -4.28 5.59
C CYS A 169 15.79 -4.74 4.36
N VAL A 170 15.16 -4.75 3.19
CA VAL A 170 15.78 -5.19 1.94
C VAL A 170 16.98 -4.32 1.58
N ARG A 171 16.85 -2.99 1.59
CA ARG A 171 17.98 -2.09 1.24
C ARG A 171 19.17 -2.24 2.19
N ILE A 172 18.89 -2.48 3.47
CA ILE A 172 19.91 -2.80 4.48
C ILE A 172 20.64 -4.10 4.14
N LEU A 173 19.90 -5.16 3.81
CA LEU A 173 20.46 -6.48 3.50
C LEU A 173 21.18 -6.50 2.14
N GLN A 174 20.68 -5.77 1.15
CA GLN A 174 21.35 -5.56 -0.15
C GLN A 174 22.71 -4.88 0.03
N THR A 175 22.79 -3.86 0.89
CA THR A 175 24.06 -3.19 1.19
C THR A 175 25.05 -4.12 1.89
N ALA A 176 24.56 -5.12 2.62
CA ALA A 176 25.35 -6.16 3.24
C ALA A 176 25.65 -7.36 2.32
N ASN A 177 25.18 -7.34 1.05
CA ASN A 177 25.23 -8.46 0.11
C ASN A 177 24.60 -9.77 0.65
N GLN A 178 23.55 -9.65 1.47
CA GLN A 178 22.83 -10.79 2.07
C GLN A 178 21.57 -11.18 1.28
N VAL A 179 21.19 -10.40 0.27
CA VAL A 179 20.03 -10.63 -0.60
C VAL A 179 20.50 -10.72 -2.04
N ASN A 180 20.06 -11.75 -2.76
CA ASN A 180 20.26 -11.85 -4.20
C ASN A 180 19.31 -10.88 -4.92
N ASN A 181 19.86 -9.92 -5.67
CA ASN A 181 19.08 -8.90 -6.36
C ASN A 181 18.21 -9.49 -7.48
N GLU A 182 18.66 -10.54 -8.16
CA GLU A 182 17.88 -11.20 -9.22
C GLU A 182 16.64 -11.90 -8.63
N GLU A 183 16.79 -12.56 -7.48
CA GLU A 183 15.68 -13.21 -6.76
C GLU A 183 14.69 -12.18 -6.20
N TYR A 184 15.21 -11.06 -5.67
CA TYR A 184 14.35 -9.98 -5.19
C TYR A 184 13.61 -9.28 -6.34
N GLN A 185 14.24 -9.07 -7.50
CA GLN A 185 13.55 -8.56 -8.69
C GLN A 185 12.50 -9.56 -9.17
N PHE A 186 12.78 -10.87 -9.14
CA PHE A 186 11.78 -11.88 -9.47
C PHE A 186 10.59 -11.84 -8.51
N PHE A 187 10.81 -11.73 -7.19
CA PHE A 187 9.75 -11.56 -6.20
C PHE A 187 8.79 -10.40 -6.51
N VAL A 188 9.24 -9.45 -7.33
CA VAL A 188 8.56 -8.20 -7.64
C VAL A 188 7.97 -8.22 -9.06
N LEU A 189 8.45 -9.05 -10.00
CA LEU A 189 7.99 -9.13 -11.40
C LEU A 189 7.14 -10.38 -11.70
N ASP A 190 6.19 -10.25 -12.63
CA ASP A 190 5.39 -11.35 -13.22
C ASP A 190 5.73 -11.37 -14.73
N ARG A 191 6.16 -12.52 -15.28
CA ARG A 191 6.42 -12.67 -16.72
C ARG A 191 5.62 -13.87 -17.26
N SER A 192 5.55 -14.00 -18.59
CA SER A 192 4.70 -15.00 -19.24
C SER A 192 5.39 -15.61 -20.46
N GLU A 193 5.47 -16.95 -20.50
CA GLU A 193 5.43 -17.85 -21.68
C GLU A 193 5.97 -19.24 -21.30
N GLN A 194 5.09 -20.19 -20.95
CA GLN A 194 5.52 -21.35 -20.17
C GLN A 194 4.63 -22.62 -20.39
N PRO A 195 5.13 -23.83 -20.03
CA PRO A 195 4.55 -25.14 -20.39
C PRO A 195 3.20 -25.47 -19.72
N ALA A 196 2.57 -26.54 -20.19
CA ALA A 196 1.24 -26.96 -19.72
C ALA A 196 1.20 -27.28 -18.21
N ASN A 197 0.15 -26.80 -17.54
CA ASN A 197 -0.08 -26.99 -16.11
C ASN A 197 -0.28 -28.48 -15.74
N PRO A 198 0.54 -29.05 -14.84
CA PRO A 198 0.44 -30.46 -14.45
C PRO A 198 -0.76 -30.77 -13.54
N ALA A 199 -1.31 -29.77 -12.84
CA ALA A 199 -2.39 -29.96 -11.87
C ALA A 199 -3.41 -28.79 -11.88
N PRO A 200 -4.23 -28.67 -12.96
CA PRO A 200 -5.20 -27.57 -13.11
C PRO A 200 -6.35 -27.61 -12.09
N ALA A 201 -6.46 -28.66 -11.28
CA ALA A 201 -7.49 -28.79 -10.24
C ALA A 201 -7.26 -27.84 -9.05
N TRP A 202 -6.01 -27.51 -8.72
CA TRP A 202 -5.68 -26.65 -7.58
C TRP A 202 -4.60 -25.60 -7.88
N ILE A 203 -3.72 -25.83 -8.86
CA ILE A 203 -2.78 -24.82 -9.32
C ILE A 203 -3.48 -23.94 -10.37
N SER A 204 -3.68 -22.67 -10.03
CA SER A 204 -4.15 -21.70 -11.02
C SER A 204 -3.08 -21.50 -12.10
N GLU A 205 -3.51 -21.16 -13.31
CA GLU A 205 -2.59 -20.97 -14.44
C GLU A 205 -1.57 -19.87 -14.16
N GLN A 206 -1.97 -18.79 -13.49
CA GLN A 206 -1.05 -17.73 -13.06
C GLN A 206 -0.05 -18.22 -12.01
N ALA A 207 -0.47 -19.07 -11.07
CA ALA A 207 0.45 -19.67 -10.11
C ALA A 207 1.45 -20.61 -10.80
N TRP A 208 1.00 -21.34 -11.82
CA TRP A 208 1.87 -22.20 -12.61
C TRP A 208 2.88 -21.39 -13.42
N ASP A 209 2.44 -20.32 -14.09
CA ASP A 209 3.31 -19.40 -14.81
C ASP A 209 4.44 -18.92 -13.87
N ASN A 210 4.09 -18.41 -12.69
CA ASN A 210 5.06 -18.03 -11.67
C ASN A 210 6.05 -19.15 -11.30
N VAL A 211 5.56 -20.38 -11.05
CA VAL A 211 6.41 -21.52 -10.69
C VAL A 211 7.36 -21.91 -11.81
N THR A 212 6.90 -21.91 -13.05
CA THR A 212 7.74 -22.27 -14.19
C THR A 212 8.85 -21.26 -14.46
N GLU A 213 8.62 -20.00 -14.14
CA GLU A 213 9.66 -18.98 -14.25
C GLU A 213 10.69 -19.03 -13.12
N LEU A 214 10.32 -19.58 -11.96
CA LEU A 214 11.30 -19.82 -10.88
C LEU A 214 12.47 -20.68 -11.37
N GLU A 215 12.22 -21.67 -12.23
CA GLU A 215 13.24 -22.55 -12.77
C GLU A 215 14.37 -21.79 -13.50
N ALA A 216 14.09 -20.60 -14.03
CA ALA A 216 15.09 -19.77 -14.71
C ALA A 216 16.15 -19.21 -13.73
N LEU A 217 15.82 -19.11 -12.44
CA LEU A 217 16.74 -18.59 -11.42
C LEU A 217 17.76 -19.67 -10.99
N PRO A 218 19.05 -19.32 -10.81
CA PRO A 218 20.09 -20.29 -10.51
C PRO A 218 19.82 -21.17 -9.27
N ASN A 219 19.25 -20.56 -8.22
CA ASN A 219 19.00 -21.22 -6.92
C ASN A 219 17.68 -22.00 -6.87
N PHE A 220 16.86 -21.93 -7.92
CA PHE A 220 15.56 -22.59 -8.03
C PHE A 220 15.53 -23.63 -9.16
N LYS A 221 16.69 -24.04 -9.67
CA LYS A 221 16.77 -25.13 -10.64
C LYS A 221 16.32 -26.45 -10.00
N GLY A 222 15.44 -27.17 -10.69
CA GLY A 222 14.82 -28.41 -10.21
C GLY A 222 13.47 -28.22 -9.53
N VAL A 223 12.92 -26.99 -9.47
CA VAL A 223 11.57 -26.75 -8.93
C VAL A 223 10.55 -27.52 -9.76
N LEU A 224 10.64 -27.49 -11.10
CA LEU A 224 9.71 -28.23 -11.95
C LEU A 224 9.75 -29.74 -11.68
N SER A 225 10.96 -30.30 -11.56
CA SER A 225 11.13 -31.72 -11.23
C SER A 225 10.59 -32.07 -9.84
N SER A 226 10.69 -31.16 -8.87
CA SER A 226 10.11 -31.34 -7.55
C SER A 226 8.57 -31.40 -7.59
N PHE A 227 7.93 -30.56 -8.40
CA PHE A 227 6.49 -30.64 -8.63
C PHE A 227 6.12 -31.95 -9.32
N GLU A 228 6.82 -32.35 -10.37
CA GLU A 228 6.56 -33.62 -11.09
C GLU A 228 6.68 -34.86 -10.18
N GLN A 229 7.67 -34.88 -9.29
CA GLN A 229 7.92 -36.01 -8.39
C GLN A 229 7.03 -36.00 -7.13
N GLY A 230 6.55 -34.82 -6.72
CA GLY A 230 5.99 -34.58 -5.38
C GLY A 230 4.68 -33.80 -5.34
N LEU A 231 3.84 -33.84 -6.39
CA LEU A 231 2.57 -33.08 -6.46
C LEU A 231 1.70 -33.16 -5.20
N GLY A 232 1.58 -34.35 -4.60
CA GLY A 232 0.73 -34.53 -3.41
C GLY A 232 1.24 -33.81 -2.15
N ALA A 233 2.56 -33.69 -1.99
CA ALA A 233 3.16 -32.96 -0.87
C ALA A 233 2.98 -31.44 -1.04
N TRP A 234 3.16 -30.95 -2.27
CA TRP A 234 2.87 -29.55 -2.62
C TRP A 234 1.39 -29.20 -2.48
N GLU A 235 0.48 -30.11 -2.84
CA GLU A 235 -0.96 -29.92 -2.63
C GLU A 235 -1.31 -29.85 -1.14
N LEU A 236 -0.71 -30.71 -0.30
CA LEU A 236 -0.90 -30.67 1.16
C LEU A 236 -0.42 -29.35 1.75
N TRP A 237 0.77 -28.90 1.34
CA TRP A 237 1.31 -27.61 1.73
C TRP A 237 0.39 -26.45 1.30
N TYR A 238 -0.05 -26.45 0.04
CA TYR A 238 -0.98 -25.45 -0.50
C TYR A 238 -2.31 -25.39 0.26
N ARG A 239 -2.86 -26.54 0.67
CA ARG A 239 -4.14 -26.64 1.40
C ARG A 239 -4.04 -26.25 2.88
N THR A 240 -2.82 -26.11 3.42
CA THR A 240 -2.63 -25.72 4.82
C THR A 240 -3.09 -24.27 5.02
N SER A 241 -3.66 -23.94 6.19
CA SER A 241 -4.15 -22.59 6.45
C SER A 241 -3.02 -21.55 6.48
N GLU A 242 -1.88 -21.91 7.08
CA GLU A 242 -0.71 -21.04 7.35
C GLU A 242 0.58 -21.65 6.75
N PRO A 243 0.65 -21.80 5.42
CA PRO A 243 1.77 -22.45 4.72
C PRO A 243 3.13 -21.81 4.98
N GLU A 244 3.16 -20.50 5.27
CA GLU A 244 4.37 -19.72 5.55
C GLU A 244 5.11 -20.16 6.83
N THR A 245 4.41 -20.85 7.75
CA THR A 245 4.99 -21.41 8.98
C THR A 245 5.32 -22.90 8.87
N SER A 246 4.80 -23.57 7.85
CA SER A 246 5.03 -25.00 7.61
C SER A 246 6.29 -25.25 6.80
N ASP A 247 6.89 -26.43 7.00
CA ASP A 247 8.09 -26.86 6.27
C ASP A 247 7.82 -26.96 4.77
N LEU A 248 8.78 -26.50 3.96
CA LEU A 248 8.70 -26.62 2.51
C LEU A 248 8.81 -28.11 2.09
N PRO A 249 8.03 -28.56 1.10
CA PRO A 249 8.08 -29.95 0.65
C PRO A 249 9.46 -30.39 0.13
N GLY A 250 9.86 -31.63 0.44
CA GLY A 250 11.10 -32.23 -0.07
C GLY A 250 12.35 -31.61 0.54
N ASP A 251 13.39 -31.44 -0.28
CA ASP A 251 14.69 -30.91 0.17
C ASP A 251 14.72 -29.37 0.25
N TRP A 252 13.65 -28.69 -0.18
CA TRP A 252 13.60 -27.23 -0.28
C TRP A 252 13.72 -26.52 1.07
N GLU A 253 13.25 -27.13 2.15
CA GLU A 253 13.38 -26.59 3.51
C GLU A 253 14.84 -26.40 3.92
N ALA A 254 15.73 -27.32 3.54
CA ALA A 254 17.15 -27.26 3.86
C ALA A 254 17.94 -26.34 2.92
N THR A 255 17.47 -26.16 1.68
CA THR A 255 18.17 -25.35 0.67
C THR A 255 17.74 -23.88 0.67
N CYS A 256 16.50 -23.58 1.05
CA CYS A 256 15.95 -22.24 0.92
C CYS A 256 16.22 -21.32 2.12
N ASN A 257 16.54 -20.07 1.83
CA ASN A 257 16.52 -18.99 2.82
C ASN A 257 15.11 -18.39 2.97
N GLU A 258 14.93 -17.46 3.91
CA GLU A 258 13.62 -16.84 4.18
C GLU A 258 13.05 -16.07 2.97
N LEU A 259 13.89 -15.39 2.19
CA LEU A 259 13.46 -14.70 0.96
C LEU A 259 12.95 -15.70 -0.08
N GLN A 260 13.64 -16.81 -0.26
CA GLN A 260 13.27 -17.87 -1.20
C GLN A 260 11.98 -18.59 -0.78
N ARG A 261 11.77 -18.81 0.52
CA ARG A 261 10.47 -19.28 1.05
C ARG A 261 9.36 -18.28 0.70
N MET A 262 9.60 -16.99 0.91
CA MET A 262 8.62 -15.95 0.61
C MET A 262 8.27 -15.91 -0.90
N ILE A 263 9.24 -16.22 -1.78
CA ILE A 263 9.02 -16.38 -3.21
C ILE A 263 8.07 -17.57 -3.51
N PHE A 264 8.24 -18.73 -2.88
CA PHE A 264 7.29 -19.85 -3.02
C PHE A 264 5.88 -19.48 -2.55
N VAL A 265 5.78 -18.79 -1.40
CA VAL A 265 4.51 -18.27 -0.88
C VAL A 265 3.86 -17.33 -1.89
N ARG A 266 4.61 -16.39 -2.48
CA ARG A 266 4.07 -15.50 -3.52
C ARG A 266 3.52 -16.26 -4.73
N CYS A 267 4.24 -17.27 -5.21
CA CYS A 267 3.86 -17.98 -6.43
C CYS A 267 2.58 -18.83 -6.24
N LEU A 268 2.43 -19.48 -5.08
CA LEU A 268 1.34 -20.44 -4.84
C LEU A 268 0.21 -19.88 -3.97
N ARG A 269 0.55 -19.11 -2.93
CA ARG A 269 -0.36 -18.60 -1.89
C ARG A 269 -0.18 -17.09 -1.72
N PRO A 270 -0.58 -16.29 -2.72
CA PRO A 270 -0.43 -14.83 -2.68
C PRO A 270 -1.17 -14.18 -1.50
N ASP A 271 -2.19 -14.84 -0.94
CA ASP A 271 -2.89 -14.42 0.28
C ASP A 271 -2.02 -14.45 1.56
N ARG A 272 -0.85 -15.09 1.52
CA ARG A 272 0.03 -15.23 2.69
C ARG A 272 1.32 -14.42 2.60
N VAL A 273 1.49 -13.64 1.53
CA VAL A 273 2.72 -12.86 1.29
C VAL A 273 2.95 -11.79 2.35
N VAL A 274 1.91 -11.06 2.77
CA VAL A 274 2.00 -10.04 3.84
C VAL A 274 2.49 -10.65 5.17
N PHE A 275 2.02 -11.86 5.51
CA PHE A 275 2.44 -12.58 6.71
C PHE A 275 3.89 -13.05 6.60
N ALA A 276 4.27 -13.62 5.46
CA ALA A 276 5.65 -14.03 5.20
C ALA A 276 6.63 -12.84 5.23
N ALA A 277 6.25 -11.71 4.63
CA ALA A 277 7.03 -10.46 4.68
C ALA A 277 7.15 -9.90 6.10
N THR A 278 6.08 -9.99 6.89
CA THR A 278 6.09 -9.62 8.31
C THR A 278 7.07 -10.45 9.13
N SER A 279 7.07 -11.76 8.93
CA SER A 279 8.02 -12.69 9.58
C SER A 279 9.46 -12.40 9.14
N PHE A 280 9.69 -12.18 7.85
CA PHE A 280 11.01 -11.84 7.30
C PHE A 280 11.59 -10.55 7.92
N VAL A 281 10.78 -9.49 8.02
CA VAL A 281 11.18 -8.22 8.67
C VAL A 281 11.46 -8.44 10.16
N THR A 282 10.60 -9.21 10.83
CA THR A 282 10.73 -9.52 12.27
C THR A 282 12.02 -10.26 12.57
N ASN A 283 12.40 -11.24 11.74
CA ASN A 283 13.61 -12.03 11.92
C ASN A 283 14.87 -11.25 11.52
N SER A 284 14.78 -10.41 10.49
CA SER A 284 15.94 -9.68 9.94
C SER A 284 16.32 -8.42 10.72
N ILE A 285 15.36 -7.53 11.01
CA ILE A 285 15.61 -6.25 11.67
C ILE A 285 14.89 -6.11 13.02
N GLY A 286 13.90 -6.95 13.31
CA GLY A 286 13.28 -7.07 14.63
C GLY A 286 11.78 -6.73 14.66
N ARG A 287 11.08 -7.27 15.66
CA ARG A 287 9.62 -7.12 15.85
C ARG A 287 9.13 -5.66 15.94
N LYS A 288 9.95 -4.76 16.49
CA LYS A 288 9.62 -3.33 16.66
C LYS A 288 9.39 -2.56 15.36
N TYR A 289 9.73 -3.14 14.20
CA TYR A 289 9.51 -2.54 12.88
C TYR A 289 8.18 -2.98 12.25
N VAL A 290 7.47 -3.93 12.84
CA VAL A 290 6.16 -4.40 12.37
C VAL A 290 5.05 -3.82 13.24
N GLU A 291 5.33 -3.55 14.52
CA GLU A 291 4.38 -2.96 15.45
C GLU A 291 4.50 -1.43 15.40
N PRO A 292 3.56 -0.72 14.72
CA PRO A 292 3.68 0.72 14.55
C PRO A 292 3.54 1.45 15.89
N PRO A 293 4.32 2.53 16.11
CA PRO A 293 4.19 3.34 17.30
C PRO A 293 2.83 4.05 17.32
N VAL A 294 2.21 4.14 18.51
CA VAL A 294 0.99 4.93 18.70
C VAL A 294 1.30 6.41 18.46
N LEU A 295 0.42 7.12 17.76
CA LEU A 295 0.56 8.54 17.54
C LEU A 295 0.41 9.29 18.88
N ASP A 296 1.46 9.98 19.28
CA ASP A 296 1.46 10.88 20.44
C ASP A 296 1.64 12.33 20.00
N LEU A 297 0.58 13.13 20.16
CA LEU A 297 0.59 14.55 19.81
C LEU A 297 1.52 15.36 20.74
N LYS A 298 1.72 14.92 21.99
CA LYS A 298 2.61 15.59 22.96
C LYS A 298 4.06 15.44 22.52
N GLU A 299 4.45 14.23 22.12
CA GLU A 299 5.78 13.96 21.60
C GLU A 299 6.02 14.73 20.28
N THR A 300 5.03 14.71 19.39
CA THR A 300 5.13 15.41 18.09
C THR A 300 5.24 16.94 18.27
N HIS A 301 4.51 17.51 19.23
CA HIS A 301 4.68 18.92 19.61
C HIS A 301 6.06 19.20 20.21
N ALA A 302 6.59 18.30 21.05
CA ALA A 302 7.93 18.48 21.63
C ALA A 302 9.05 18.46 20.57
N ASP A 303 8.86 17.69 19.50
CA ASP A 303 9.77 17.65 18.35
C ASP A 303 9.63 18.88 17.42
N SER A 304 8.57 19.68 17.59
CA SER A 304 8.22 20.78 16.69
C SER A 304 8.85 22.13 17.06
N THR A 305 9.05 22.97 16.05
CA THR A 305 9.56 24.34 16.18
C THR A 305 8.54 25.35 15.63
N PRO A 306 8.61 26.64 16.01
CA PRO A 306 7.77 27.68 15.39
C PRO A 306 7.92 27.81 13.86
N LEU A 307 9.05 27.32 13.33
CA LEU A 307 9.39 27.36 11.91
C LEU A 307 8.87 26.14 11.14
N SER A 308 8.51 25.05 11.81
CA SER A 308 8.06 23.81 11.18
C SER A 308 6.54 23.67 11.36
N PRO A 309 5.75 23.72 10.26
CA PRO A 309 4.32 23.48 10.35
C PRO A 309 4.06 22.00 10.71
N LEU A 310 2.98 21.76 11.44
CA LEU A 310 2.52 20.42 11.78
C LEU A 310 1.33 20.06 10.90
N ILE A 311 1.38 18.94 10.21
CA ILE A 311 0.44 18.60 9.14
C ILE A 311 -0.26 17.28 9.46
N PHE A 312 -1.56 17.34 9.66
CA PHE A 312 -2.44 16.19 9.71
C PHE A 312 -2.80 15.76 8.29
N VAL A 313 -2.31 14.59 7.89
CA VAL A 313 -2.77 13.90 6.69
C VAL A 313 -3.97 13.05 7.10
N LEU A 314 -5.15 13.49 6.68
CA LEU A 314 -6.41 12.92 7.14
C LEU A 314 -6.82 11.74 6.27
N SER A 315 -7.40 10.74 6.93
CA SER A 315 -8.26 9.75 6.27
C SER A 315 -9.72 10.14 6.40
N PRO A 316 -10.58 9.70 5.46
CA PRO A 316 -12.00 10.03 5.48
C PRO A 316 -12.62 9.71 6.85
N GLY A 317 -13.41 10.64 7.37
CA GLY A 317 -14.14 10.47 8.64
C GLY A 317 -13.36 10.82 9.92
N VAL A 318 -12.07 11.16 9.86
CA VAL A 318 -11.28 11.51 11.06
C VAL A 318 -11.06 13.02 11.17
N ASP A 319 -11.38 13.59 12.34
CA ASP A 319 -11.14 15.01 12.66
C ASP A 319 -10.24 15.14 13.91
N PRO A 320 -9.03 15.75 13.79
CA PRO A 320 -8.10 15.92 14.91
C PRO A 320 -8.41 17.11 15.81
N THR A 321 -9.40 17.96 15.47
CA THR A 321 -9.63 19.26 16.13
C THR A 321 -9.80 19.14 17.65
N GLU A 322 -10.60 18.19 18.11
CA GLU A 322 -10.86 17.99 19.55
C GLU A 322 -9.63 17.51 20.31
N ASN A 323 -8.84 16.63 19.71
CA ASN A 323 -7.59 16.15 20.32
C ASN A 323 -6.55 17.28 20.42
N LEU A 324 -6.51 18.15 19.40
CA LEU A 324 -5.62 19.31 19.39
C LEU A 324 -6.07 20.39 20.39
N ARG A 325 -7.38 20.63 20.52
CA ARG A 325 -7.93 21.55 21.53
C ARG A 325 -7.56 21.12 22.95
N LYS A 326 -7.74 19.84 23.28
CA LYS A 326 -7.33 19.28 24.57
C LYS A 326 -5.83 19.47 24.83
N LEU A 327 -5.00 19.24 23.80
CA LEU A 327 -3.55 19.47 23.92
C LEU A 327 -3.22 20.95 24.18
N ALA A 328 -3.92 21.88 23.51
CA ALA A 328 -3.74 23.31 23.72
C ALA A 328 -4.15 23.72 25.15
N GLU A 329 -5.27 23.19 25.66
CA GLU A 329 -5.73 23.41 27.04
C GLU A 329 -4.72 22.90 28.07
N GLU A 330 -4.20 21.68 27.90
CA GLU A 330 -3.16 21.12 28.78
C GLU A 330 -1.86 21.95 28.79
N LYS A 331 -1.56 22.67 27.69
CA LYS A 331 -0.41 23.57 27.57
C LYS A 331 -0.70 24.99 28.05
N GLY A 332 -1.91 25.28 28.54
CA GLY A 332 -2.33 26.63 28.95
C GLY A 332 -2.52 27.60 27.79
N LEU A 333 -2.74 27.08 26.57
CA LEU A 333 -2.89 27.81 25.31
C LEU A 333 -4.31 27.73 24.74
N GLY A 334 -5.28 27.20 25.49
CA GLY A 334 -6.67 27.03 25.03
C GLY A 334 -7.30 28.33 24.51
N ASP A 335 -7.14 29.44 25.22
CA ASP A 335 -7.66 30.76 24.82
C ASP A 335 -6.90 31.38 23.63
N ARG A 336 -5.71 30.87 23.32
CA ARG A 336 -4.84 31.30 22.20
C ARG A 336 -4.84 30.29 21.05
N PHE A 337 -5.83 29.40 21.01
CA PHE A 337 -6.01 28.40 19.96
C PHE A 337 -7.11 28.83 18.99
N PHE A 338 -6.71 29.17 17.76
CA PHE A 338 -7.61 29.63 16.71
C PHE A 338 -7.75 28.57 15.63
N THR A 339 -8.99 28.24 15.27
CA THR A 339 -9.31 27.24 14.25
C THR A 339 -10.03 27.89 13.07
N VAL A 340 -9.58 27.61 11.84
CA VAL A 340 -10.23 28.07 10.61
C VAL A 340 -10.41 26.88 9.67
N ALA A 341 -11.64 26.61 9.25
CA ALA A 341 -11.91 25.69 8.16
C ALA A 341 -11.76 26.42 6.82
N LEU A 342 -10.78 26.00 6.01
CA LEU A 342 -10.52 26.63 4.72
C LEU A 342 -11.62 26.25 3.73
N GLY A 343 -12.36 27.28 3.31
CA GLY A 343 -13.39 27.26 2.28
C GLY A 343 -13.43 28.60 1.58
N GLN A 344 -14.35 28.77 0.62
CA GLN A 344 -14.42 29.98 -0.20
C GLN A 344 -14.46 31.26 0.66
N GLY A 345 -13.49 32.16 0.46
CA GLY A 345 -13.41 33.44 1.17
C GLY A 345 -12.69 33.44 2.53
N GLN A 346 -12.21 32.29 3.02
CA GLN A 346 -11.54 32.21 4.35
C GLN A 346 -10.04 32.51 4.32
N ALA A 347 -9.42 32.57 3.15
CA ALA A 347 -7.98 32.79 3.00
C ALA A 347 -7.45 34.06 3.69
N PRO A 348 -8.08 35.25 3.56
CA PRO A 348 -7.59 36.46 4.23
C PRO A 348 -7.65 36.38 5.76
N VAL A 349 -8.64 35.68 6.30
CA VAL A 349 -8.79 35.46 7.75
C VAL A 349 -7.66 34.57 8.26
N ALA A 350 -7.36 33.50 7.53
CA ALA A 350 -6.25 32.61 7.84
C ALA A 350 -4.91 33.34 7.81
N THR A 351 -4.63 34.15 6.77
CA THR A 351 -3.40 34.97 6.68
C THR A 351 -3.25 35.88 7.89
N LYS A 352 -4.32 36.61 8.27
CA LYS A 352 -4.28 37.52 9.41
C LYS A 352 -4.00 36.78 10.73
N LEU A 353 -4.66 35.63 10.95
CA LEU A 353 -4.44 34.83 12.16
C LEU A 353 -3.02 34.28 12.25
N ILE A 354 -2.40 33.93 11.11
CA ILE A 354 -0.98 33.55 11.09
C ILE A 354 -0.12 34.76 11.48
N GLU A 355 -0.34 35.93 10.88
CA GLU A 355 0.44 37.14 11.19
C GLU A 355 0.31 37.62 12.64
N ASP A 356 -0.89 37.52 13.22
CA ASP A 356 -1.15 37.80 14.62
C ASP A 356 -0.49 36.72 15.50
N GLY A 357 -0.61 35.44 15.12
CA GLY A 357 0.01 34.32 15.82
C GLY A 357 1.53 34.36 15.85
N LEU A 358 2.19 34.81 14.77
CA LEU A 358 3.64 35.00 14.71
C LEU A 358 4.13 36.02 15.76
N ARG A 359 3.32 37.06 16.02
CA ARG A 359 3.64 38.14 16.98
C ARG A 359 3.29 37.78 18.42
N GLU A 360 2.14 37.15 18.63
CA GLU A 360 1.55 36.93 19.97
C GLU A 360 1.68 35.48 20.49
N GLY A 361 2.27 34.58 19.69
CA GLY A 361 2.50 33.19 20.07
C GLY A 361 1.23 32.34 20.09
N HIS A 362 0.33 32.54 19.13
CA HIS A 362 -0.91 31.78 19.04
C HIS A 362 -0.71 30.41 18.38
N TRP A 363 -1.64 29.49 18.64
CA TRP A 363 -1.75 28.27 17.86
C TRP A 363 -2.84 28.47 16.80
N VAL A 364 -2.47 28.27 15.55
CA VAL A 364 -3.39 28.43 14.41
C VAL A 364 -3.58 27.08 13.76
N PHE A 365 -4.82 26.60 13.70
CA PHE A 365 -5.20 25.38 13.02
C PHE A 365 -6.02 25.68 11.76
N LEU A 366 -5.48 25.29 10.60
CA LEU A 366 -6.14 25.42 9.30
C LEU A 366 -6.66 24.06 8.86
N ALA A 367 -7.97 23.88 8.92
CA ALA A 367 -8.62 22.65 8.50
C ALA A 367 -8.89 22.63 6.99
N ASN A 368 -8.83 21.45 6.38
CA ASN A 368 -9.24 21.19 4.99
C ASN A 368 -8.44 21.96 3.92
N CYS A 369 -7.13 22.04 4.07
CA CYS A 369 -6.22 22.76 3.16
C CYS A 369 -6.34 22.32 1.69
N HIS A 370 -6.59 21.02 1.44
CA HIS A 370 -6.84 20.48 0.09
C HIS A 370 -8.02 21.13 -0.66
N LEU A 371 -8.98 21.74 0.03
CA LEU A 371 -10.13 22.42 -0.60
C LEU A 371 -9.76 23.78 -1.21
N MET A 372 -8.62 24.38 -0.81
CA MET A 372 -8.20 25.71 -1.26
C MET A 372 -6.86 25.65 -2.02
N THR A 373 -6.79 24.86 -3.08
CA THR A 373 -5.55 24.67 -3.85
C THR A 373 -4.99 25.96 -4.46
N SER A 374 -5.83 26.97 -4.71
CA SER A 374 -5.40 28.27 -5.25
C SER A 374 -4.61 29.12 -4.26
N TRP A 375 -4.82 28.95 -2.95
CA TRP A 375 -4.16 29.73 -1.91
C TRP A 375 -2.93 29.04 -1.31
N LEU A 376 -2.79 27.72 -1.49
CA LEU A 376 -1.63 26.98 -0.98
C LEU A 376 -0.26 27.56 -1.44
N PRO A 377 -0.09 28.07 -2.67
CA PRO A 377 1.16 28.73 -3.06
C PRO A 377 1.43 30.04 -2.32
N GLU A 378 0.40 30.73 -1.83
CA GLU A 378 0.54 31.92 -0.99
C GLU A 378 0.89 31.53 0.45
N LEU A 379 0.25 30.49 0.98
CA LEU A 379 0.61 29.90 2.27
C LEU A 379 2.08 29.45 2.30
N ASP A 380 2.57 28.86 1.22
CA ASP A 380 3.98 28.47 1.08
C ASP A 380 4.93 29.66 1.26
N LYS A 381 4.66 30.77 0.56
CA LYS A 381 5.41 32.03 0.71
C LYS A 381 5.36 32.61 2.13
N ILE A 382 4.21 32.50 2.79
CA ILE A 382 4.06 32.95 4.18
C ILE A 382 4.96 32.12 5.10
N ILE A 383 4.96 30.79 4.94
CA ILE A 383 5.78 29.87 5.74
C ILE A 383 7.28 30.11 5.47
N GLU A 384 7.70 30.29 4.22
CA GLU A 384 9.08 30.69 3.88
C GLU A 384 9.50 31.98 4.61
N GLY A 385 8.57 32.91 4.80
CA GLY A 385 8.78 34.16 5.53
C GLY A 385 9.06 34.01 7.04
N PHE A 386 8.76 32.86 7.66
CA PHE A 386 8.86 32.69 9.12
C PHE A 386 10.27 32.95 9.66
N GLU A 387 11.33 32.52 8.96
CA GLU A 387 12.70 32.73 9.43
C GLU A 387 13.05 34.23 9.53
N LYS A 388 12.53 35.04 8.60
CA LYS A 388 12.74 36.49 8.61
C LYS A 388 11.88 37.19 9.64
N ALA A 389 10.69 36.66 9.91
CA ALA A 389 9.74 37.21 10.86
C ALA A 389 10.15 36.98 12.33
N ASN A 390 11.04 36.03 12.59
CA ASN A 390 11.48 35.61 13.94
C ASN A 390 10.27 35.35 14.88
N PRO A 391 9.49 34.28 14.62
CA PRO A 391 8.26 33.98 15.33
C PRO A 391 8.44 33.82 16.83
N HIS A 392 7.39 34.13 17.58
CA HIS A 392 7.30 33.82 19.00
C HIS A 392 7.51 32.32 19.29
N GLU A 393 8.20 31.97 20.38
CA GLU A 393 8.57 30.58 20.69
C GLU A 393 7.37 29.63 20.87
N ASP A 394 6.25 30.14 21.40
CA ASP A 394 4.99 29.39 21.56
C ASP A 394 4.20 29.20 20.25
N PHE A 395 4.49 29.95 19.19
CA PHE A 395 3.71 29.90 17.94
C PHE A 395 3.77 28.51 17.32
N ARG A 396 2.62 27.95 16.94
CA ARG A 396 2.53 26.70 16.18
C ARG A 396 1.46 26.81 15.09
N LEU A 397 1.85 26.45 13.87
CA LEU A 397 0.95 26.33 12.73
C LEU A 397 0.58 24.86 12.52
N TRP A 398 -0.69 24.55 12.62
CA TRP A 398 -1.26 23.24 12.39
C TRP A 398 -2.11 23.26 11.11
N LEU A 399 -1.91 22.27 10.25
CA LEU A 399 -2.61 22.13 8.97
C LEU A 399 -3.33 20.78 8.96
N SER A 400 -4.51 20.69 8.35
CA SER A 400 -5.12 19.40 8.01
C SER A 400 -5.46 19.32 6.52
N SER A 401 -5.20 18.16 5.91
CA SER A 401 -5.45 17.94 4.49
C SER A 401 -5.66 16.46 4.18
N ASN A 402 -6.57 16.16 3.25
CA ASN A 402 -6.55 14.88 2.56
C ASN A 402 -5.33 14.84 1.61
N PRO A 403 -4.82 13.64 1.26
CA PRO A 403 -3.80 13.47 0.23
C PRO A 403 -4.18 14.15 -1.08
N SER A 404 -3.24 14.91 -1.67
CA SER A 404 -3.46 15.68 -2.88
C SER A 404 -2.14 16.03 -3.54
N ASP A 405 -1.99 15.70 -4.82
CA ASP A 405 -0.80 16.03 -5.63
C ASP A 405 -0.56 17.55 -5.78
N LYS A 406 -1.59 18.36 -5.51
CA LYS A 406 -1.55 19.83 -5.62
C LYS A 406 -1.02 20.50 -4.36
N PHE A 407 -0.78 19.75 -3.29
CA PHE A 407 -0.28 20.32 -2.05
C PHE A 407 1.21 20.69 -2.21
N PRO A 408 1.64 21.90 -1.82
CA PRO A 408 3.02 22.34 -2.03
C PRO A 408 4.04 21.42 -1.36
N ILE A 409 5.00 20.95 -2.16
CA ILE A 409 6.08 20.06 -1.72
C ILE A 409 6.96 20.76 -0.67
N ALA A 410 7.19 22.08 -0.78
CA ALA A 410 8.01 22.83 0.17
C ALA A 410 7.41 22.83 1.58
N ILE A 411 6.10 23.05 1.71
CA ILE A 411 5.37 22.95 3.00
C ILE A 411 5.51 21.54 3.56
N LEU A 412 5.34 20.50 2.73
CA LEU A 412 5.52 19.13 3.18
C LEU A 412 6.95 18.91 3.65
N GLN A 413 7.97 19.19 2.84
CA GLN A 413 9.37 18.97 3.19
C GLN A 413 9.79 19.66 4.51
N ARG A 414 9.27 20.86 4.79
CA ARG A 414 9.54 21.60 6.02
C ARG A 414 8.68 21.16 7.21
N GLY A 415 7.51 20.59 6.95
CA GLY A 415 6.53 20.22 7.96
C GLY A 415 6.73 18.83 8.57
N ILE A 416 6.25 18.68 9.80
CA ILE A 416 6.12 17.38 10.48
C ILE A 416 4.74 16.82 10.14
N LYS A 417 4.71 15.66 9.48
CA LYS A 417 3.46 15.02 9.05
C LYS A 417 3.04 13.98 10.06
N MET A 418 1.74 13.87 10.25
CA MET A 418 1.13 12.81 11.03
C MET A 418 -0.17 12.36 10.37
N THR A 419 -0.36 11.06 10.26
CA THR A 419 -1.60 10.48 9.76
C THR A 419 -2.53 10.17 10.92
N THR A 420 -3.78 10.62 10.84
CA THR A 420 -4.81 10.27 11.82
C THR A 420 -5.76 9.27 11.18
N GLU A 421 -5.47 7.98 11.39
CA GLU A 421 -6.30 6.86 10.97
C GLU A 421 -6.69 6.03 12.20
N PRO A 422 -7.88 5.40 12.20
CA PRO A 422 -8.13 4.31 13.14
C PRO A 422 -7.11 3.20 12.88
N PRO A 423 -6.49 2.63 13.94
CA PRO A 423 -5.51 1.57 13.77
C PRO A 423 -6.17 0.31 13.21
N LYS A 424 -5.43 -0.48 12.44
CA LYS A 424 -5.92 -1.77 11.94
C LYS A 424 -5.97 -2.82 13.05
N GLY A 425 -7.04 -3.61 13.04
CA GLY A 425 -7.28 -4.74 13.95
C GLY A 425 -8.18 -4.42 15.14
N LEU A 426 -8.87 -5.44 15.63
CA LEU A 426 -9.80 -5.35 16.76
C LEU A 426 -9.08 -4.95 18.03
N ARG A 427 -7.93 -5.57 18.32
CA ARG A 427 -7.13 -5.25 19.51
C ARG A 427 -6.77 -3.77 19.57
N ALA A 428 -6.23 -3.23 18.48
CA ALA A 428 -5.74 -1.85 18.45
C ALA A 428 -6.90 -0.84 18.57
N ASN A 429 -8.04 -1.11 17.92
CA ASN A 429 -9.24 -0.28 18.04
C ASN A 429 -9.84 -0.31 19.46
N LEU A 430 -9.93 -1.50 20.07
CA LEU A 430 -10.39 -1.65 21.46
C LEU A 430 -9.46 -0.91 22.43
N GLN A 431 -8.13 -1.07 22.30
CA GLN A 431 -7.16 -0.36 23.14
C GLN A 431 -7.29 1.14 23.01
N ARG A 432 -7.38 1.65 21.76
CA ARG A 432 -7.56 3.08 21.48
C ARG A 432 -8.76 3.65 22.22
N LEU A 433 -9.92 3.00 22.10
CA LEU A 433 -11.16 3.48 22.71
C LEU A 433 -11.14 3.34 24.24
N TYR A 434 -10.67 2.21 24.79
CA TYR A 434 -10.57 2.04 26.25
C TYR A 434 -9.51 2.93 26.91
N ASN A 435 -8.51 3.40 26.17
CA ASN A 435 -7.56 4.40 26.66
C ASN A 435 -8.19 5.79 26.79
N THR A 436 -9.28 6.08 26.08
CA THR A 436 -10.02 7.34 26.24
C THR A 436 -10.97 7.34 27.46
N VAL A 437 -11.34 6.16 27.95
CA VAL A 437 -12.24 6.00 29.10
C VAL A 437 -11.48 6.28 30.40
N THR A 438 -11.98 7.19 31.22
CA THR A 438 -11.47 7.49 32.56
C THR A 438 -12.16 6.64 33.62
N GLU A 439 -11.53 6.45 34.78
CA GLU A 439 -12.16 5.73 35.91
C GLU A 439 -13.46 6.42 36.36
N GLU A 440 -13.50 7.75 36.32
CA GLU A 440 -14.69 8.56 36.63
C GLU A 440 -15.84 8.26 35.67
N SER A 441 -15.58 8.30 34.36
CA SER A 441 -16.59 7.96 33.34
C SER A 441 -17.03 6.50 33.45
N PHE A 442 -16.15 5.60 33.89
CA PHE A 442 -16.44 4.17 34.01
C PHE A 442 -17.34 3.85 35.22
N ALA A 443 -17.32 4.71 36.25
CA ALA A 443 -18.11 4.59 37.47
C ALA A 443 -19.36 5.50 37.50
N GLN A 444 -19.59 6.31 36.45
CA GLN A 444 -20.61 7.36 36.44
C GLN A 444 -22.06 6.84 36.51
N CYS A 445 -22.36 5.69 35.89
CA CYS A 445 -23.71 5.13 35.83
C CYS A 445 -24.15 4.49 37.15
N LYS A 446 -25.45 4.55 37.45
CA LYS A 446 -26.09 3.85 38.58
C LYS A 446 -25.98 2.34 38.42
N ALA A 447 -26.25 1.83 37.22
CA ALA A 447 -26.17 0.41 36.88
C ALA A 447 -24.76 0.01 36.40
N GLN A 448 -23.73 0.25 37.24
CA GLN A 448 -22.32 0.11 36.86
C GLN A 448 -22.02 -1.23 36.17
N HIS A 449 -22.39 -2.36 36.77
CA HIS A 449 -22.11 -3.67 36.20
C HIS A 449 -22.72 -3.87 34.79
N LYS A 450 -23.95 -3.39 34.56
CA LYS A 450 -24.60 -3.48 33.25
C LYS A 450 -23.90 -2.58 32.23
N TYR A 451 -23.60 -1.35 32.62
CA TYR A 451 -22.92 -0.39 31.77
C TYR A 451 -21.54 -0.88 31.34
N GLN A 452 -20.74 -1.42 32.27
CA GLN A 452 -19.38 -1.89 31.97
C GLN A 452 -19.35 -3.02 30.93
N LYS A 453 -20.24 -4.01 31.07
CA LYS A 453 -20.37 -5.12 30.11
C LYS A 453 -20.88 -4.64 28.74
N LEU A 454 -21.91 -3.78 28.72
CA LEU A 454 -22.48 -3.26 27.48
C LEU A 454 -21.57 -2.25 26.79
N LEU A 455 -20.76 -1.50 27.53
CA LEU A 455 -19.73 -0.63 26.97
C LEU A 455 -18.71 -1.48 26.21
N PHE A 456 -18.25 -2.60 26.77
CA PHE A 456 -17.35 -3.50 26.05
C PHE A 456 -17.98 -4.04 24.77
N ALA A 457 -19.24 -4.45 24.84
CA ALA A 457 -20.00 -4.89 23.67
C ALA A 457 -20.14 -3.79 22.60
N LEU A 458 -20.36 -2.54 23.00
CA LEU A 458 -20.40 -1.37 22.12
C LEU A 458 -19.04 -1.07 21.47
N THR A 459 -17.96 -1.11 22.25
CA THR A 459 -16.60 -0.89 21.74
C THR A 459 -16.21 -1.99 20.75
N TYR A 460 -16.58 -3.24 21.04
CA TYR A 460 -16.39 -4.36 20.12
C TYR A 460 -17.20 -4.19 18.84
N PHE A 461 -18.49 -3.83 18.95
CA PHE A 461 -19.36 -3.54 17.80
C PHE A 461 -18.77 -2.47 16.88
N HIS A 462 -18.37 -1.33 17.45
CA HIS A 462 -17.75 -0.24 16.68
C HIS A 462 -16.45 -0.69 16.00
N SER A 463 -15.59 -1.42 16.72
CA SER A 463 -14.33 -1.94 16.17
C SER A 463 -14.56 -2.95 15.04
N VAL A 464 -15.58 -3.80 15.17
CA VAL A 464 -15.98 -4.75 14.12
C VAL A 464 -16.46 -4.02 12.87
N LEU A 465 -17.27 -2.96 13.01
CA LEU A 465 -17.74 -2.18 11.86
C LEU A 465 -16.60 -1.47 11.12
N LEU A 466 -15.66 -0.87 11.85
CA LEU A 466 -14.48 -0.23 11.27
C LEU A 466 -13.66 -1.23 10.44
N GLU A 467 -13.38 -2.40 11.01
CA GLU A 467 -12.55 -3.42 10.38
C GLU A 467 -13.28 -4.21 9.29
N ARG A 468 -14.61 -4.31 9.33
CA ARG A 468 -15.39 -5.05 8.32
C ARG A 468 -15.24 -4.46 6.92
N ARG A 469 -14.85 -3.18 6.82
CA ARG A 469 -14.46 -2.51 5.56
C ARG A 469 -13.30 -3.23 4.84
N LYS A 470 -12.44 -3.97 5.57
CA LYS A 470 -11.33 -4.73 4.95
C LYS A 470 -11.82 -5.76 3.94
N PHE A 471 -13.00 -6.34 4.16
CA PHE A 471 -13.59 -7.35 3.27
C PHE A 471 -14.27 -6.75 2.02
N ARG A 472 -14.17 -5.44 1.80
CA ARG A 472 -14.79 -4.73 0.66
C ARG A 472 -16.28 -5.10 0.57
N SER A 473 -16.78 -5.44 -0.62
CA SER A 473 -18.18 -5.83 -0.86
C SER A 473 -18.63 -7.10 -0.13
N LEU A 474 -17.72 -7.96 0.33
CA LEU A 474 -18.08 -9.11 1.18
C LEU A 474 -18.31 -8.69 2.64
N GLY A 475 -17.77 -7.54 3.03
CA GLY A 475 -17.98 -6.93 4.33
C GLY A 475 -19.33 -6.22 4.42
N LEU A 476 -19.42 -5.12 3.68
CA LEU A 476 -20.60 -4.28 3.47
C LEU A 476 -20.63 -3.93 1.98
N ASN A 477 -21.82 -3.82 1.39
CA ASN A 477 -21.98 -3.50 -0.02
C ASN A 477 -21.36 -2.14 -0.35
N ILE A 478 -21.52 -1.16 0.55
CA ILE A 478 -20.98 0.19 0.42
C ILE A 478 -19.97 0.45 1.56
N PRO A 479 -18.80 1.04 1.27
CA PRO A 479 -17.82 1.39 2.29
C PRO A 479 -18.26 2.64 3.05
N TYR A 480 -18.94 2.44 4.19
CA TYR A 480 -19.33 3.53 5.08
C TYR A 480 -18.18 3.98 6.00
N ASP A 481 -18.10 5.29 6.24
CA ASP A 481 -17.15 5.87 7.20
C ASP A 481 -17.86 6.08 8.54
N PHE A 482 -17.56 5.19 9.51
CA PHE A 482 -17.99 5.33 10.90
C PHE A 482 -16.93 6.08 11.71
N ASN A 483 -17.37 6.98 12.59
CA ASN A 483 -16.49 7.91 13.29
C ASN A 483 -16.56 7.72 14.82
N ASP A 484 -15.56 8.26 15.52
CA ASP A 484 -15.54 8.28 16.99
C ASP A 484 -16.73 9.08 17.58
N THR A 485 -17.34 9.98 16.81
CA THR A 485 -18.57 10.68 17.20
C THR A 485 -19.75 9.73 17.35
N ASP A 486 -19.88 8.76 16.42
CA ASP A 486 -20.98 7.80 16.44
C ASP A 486 -20.83 6.87 17.67
N TYR A 487 -19.58 6.53 18.02
CA TYR A 487 -19.27 5.80 19.25
C TYR A 487 -19.63 6.60 20.51
N LYS A 488 -19.19 7.87 20.62
CA LYS A 488 -19.46 8.72 21.79
C LYS A 488 -20.95 8.94 22.01
N VAL A 489 -21.71 9.23 20.96
CA VAL A 489 -23.18 9.39 21.06
C VAL A 489 -23.83 8.10 21.54
N SER A 490 -23.36 6.93 21.08
CA SER A 490 -23.87 5.64 21.54
C SER A 490 -23.53 5.35 23.00
N ASP A 491 -22.34 5.75 23.45
CA ASP A 491 -21.92 5.66 24.86
C ASP A 491 -22.80 6.55 25.76
N ASP A 492 -23.02 7.81 25.36
CA ASP A 492 -23.88 8.74 26.11
C ASP A 492 -25.35 8.28 26.16
N LEU A 493 -25.85 7.72 25.05
CA LEU A 493 -27.19 7.10 25.00
C LEU A 493 -27.27 5.89 25.94
N LEU A 494 -26.24 5.03 25.94
CA LEU A 494 -26.16 3.87 26.83
C LEU A 494 -26.23 4.30 28.30
N LYS A 495 -25.43 5.30 28.70
CA LYS A 495 -25.43 5.86 30.06
C LYS A 495 -26.81 6.40 30.45
N SER A 496 -27.36 7.27 29.59
CA SER A 496 -28.62 7.96 29.85
C SER A 496 -29.79 7.00 30.02
N TYR A 497 -29.88 5.97 29.17
CA TYR A 497 -30.98 5.01 29.23
C TYR A 497 -30.86 4.03 30.40
N LEU A 498 -29.65 3.59 30.74
CA LEU A 498 -29.42 2.73 31.90
C LEU A 498 -29.67 3.46 33.23
N ASP A 499 -29.50 4.78 33.29
CA ASP A 499 -29.77 5.58 34.50
C ASP A 499 -31.23 6.00 34.66
N TYR A 500 -31.98 6.08 33.55
CA TYR A 500 -33.38 6.49 33.52
C TYR A 500 -34.34 5.31 33.77
N TYR A 501 -34.06 4.14 33.19
CA TYR A 501 -34.94 2.96 33.29
C TYR A 501 -34.38 1.93 34.28
N GLU A 502 -35.24 1.35 35.12
CA GLU A 502 -34.84 0.26 36.04
C GLU A 502 -34.59 -1.06 35.30
N GLU A 503 -35.50 -1.39 34.36
CA GLU A 503 -35.34 -2.50 33.42
C GLU A 503 -34.59 -2.04 32.17
N THR A 504 -33.73 -2.91 31.64
CA THR A 504 -32.88 -2.57 30.49
C THR A 504 -33.73 -2.51 29.22
N PRO A 505 -33.87 -1.34 28.56
CA PRO A 505 -34.77 -1.17 27.43
C PRO A 505 -34.09 -1.65 26.13
N TRP A 506 -34.06 -2.97 25.93
CA TRP A 506 -33.33 -3.61 24.83
C TRP A 506 -33.72 -3.12 23.44
N GLU A 507 -35.03 -3.03 23.15
CA GLU A 507 -35.51 -2.58 21.83
C GLU A 507 -35.11 -1.13 21.54
N ALA A 508 -35.22 -0.25 22.54
CA ALA A 508 -34.84 1.15 22.39
C ALA A 508 -33.33 1.30 22.19
N LEU A 509 -32.51 0.62 22.99
CA LEU A 509 -31.04 0.68 22.84
C LEU A 509 -30.59 0.15 21.47
N LYS A 510 -31.15 -0.98 21.03
CA LYS A 510 -30.86 -1.54 19.71
C LYS A 510 -31.23 -0.57 18.60
N TYR A 511 -32.47 -0.08 18.59
CA TYR A 511 -32.94 0.85 17.56
C TYR A 511 -32.13 2.16 17.53
N LEU A 512 -31.85 2.76 18.68
CA LEU A 512 -31.12 4.03 18.74
C LEU A 512 -29.68 3.87 18.24
N ILE A 513 -29.02 2.75 18.57
CA ILE A 513 -27.65 2.51 18.14
C ILE A 513 -27.64 2.05 16.67
N SER A 514 -28.33 0.96 16.31
CA SER A 514 -28.22 0.37 14.97
C SER A 514 -28.94 1.15 13.88
N GLU A 515 -30.18 1.61 14.10
CA GLU A 515 -30.99 2.27 13.07
C GLU A 515 -30.82 3.78 13.08
N ALA A 516 -30.91 4.42 14.24
CA ALA A 516 -30.90 5.88 14.31
C ALA A 516 -29.49 6.47 14.16
N ASN A 517 -28.52 5.96 14.92
CA ASN A 517 -27.16 6.52 14.92
C ASN A 517 -26.32 5.97 13.77
N TYR A 518 -25.99 4.67 13.79
CA TYR A 518 -25.17 4.06 12.73
C TYR A 518 -25.96 3.92 11.41
N GLY A 519 -27.23 3.52 11.48
CA GLY A 519 -28.11 3.35 10.33
C GLY A 519 -28.41 4.64 9.58
N GLY A 520 -28.28 5.81 10.23
CA GLY A 520 -28.33 7.11 9.56
C GLY A 520 -27.25 7.31 8.49
N ARG A 521 -26.13 6.58 8.59
CA ARG A 521 -25.06 6.57 7.57
C ARG A 521 -25.23 5.47 6.52
N VAL A 522 -26.01 4.44 6.84
CA VAL A 522 -26.17 3.25 5.99
C VAL A 522 -27.35 3.43 5.06
N THR A 523 -27.06 3.44 3.76
CA THR A 523 -28.05 3.63 2.69
C THR A 523 -28.66 2.32 2.19
N ASP A 524 -27.92 1.20 2.27
CA ASP A 524 -28.34 -0.09 1.75
C ASP A 524 -29.09 -0.92 2.81
N GLU A 525 -30.22 -1.52 2.44
CA GLU A 525 -31.06 -2.27 3.39
C GLU A 525 -30.41 -3.58 3.86
N LEU A 526 -29.61 -4.24 3.01
CA LEU A 526 -28.91 -5.46 3.39
C LEU A 526 -27.79 -5.14 4.39
N ASP A 527 -27.07 -4.05 4.17
CA ASP A 527 -26.06 -3.57 5.12
C ASP A 527 -26.71 -3.18 6.47
N ARG A 528 -27.89 -2.55 6.47
CA ARG A 528 -28.65 -2.28 7.71
C ARG A 528 -28.99 -3.57 8.47
N ARG A 529 -29.40 -4.62 7.75
CA ARG A 529 -29.67 -5.93 8.35
C ARG A 529 -28.43 -6.52 9.03
N VAL A 530 -27.24 -6.31 8.48
CA VAL A 530 -25.97 -6.75 9.10
C VAL A 530 -25.75 -6.03 10.44
N LEU A 531 -25.92 -4.70 10.47
CA LEU A 531 -25.79 -3.91 11.70
C LEU A 531 -26.78 -4.38 12.79
N ASN A 532 -28.03 -4.60 12.41
CA ASN A 532 -29.06 -5.11 13.32
C ASN A 532 -28.74 -6.51 13.84
N SER A 533 -28.19 -7.37 13.00
CA SER A 533 -27.82 -8.74 13.40
C SER A 533 -26.74 -8.73 14.48
N TYR A 534 -25.73 -7.86 14.34
CA TYR A 534 -24.71 -7.67 15.38
C TYR A 534 -25.28 -7.13 16.68
N LEU A 535 -26.07 -6.05 16.63
CA LEU A 535 -26.65 -5.48 17.85
C LEU A 535 -27.57 -6.49 18.55
N ASN A 536 -28.32 -7.30 17.80
CA ASN A 536 -29.14 -8.34 18.39
C ASN A 536 -28.33 -9.41 19.12
N GLN A 537 -27.16 -9.77 18.60
CA GLN A 537 -26.26 -10.72 19.24
C GLN A 537 -25.56 -10.13 20.48
N PHE A 538 -25.15 -8.85 20.42
CA PHE A 538 -24.35 -8.21 21.45
C PHE A 538 -25.17 -7.62 22.59
N TYR A 539 -26.37 -7.11 22.31
CA TYR A 539 -27.29 -6.51 23.28
C TYR A 539 -28.42 -7.49 23.60
N CYS A 540 -28.15 -8.40 24.53
CA CYS A 540 -29.14 -9.36 25.01
C CYS A 540 -28.93 -9.65 26.51
N GLU A 541 -29.94 -10.25 27.14
CA GLU A 541 -29.88 -10.59 28.57
C GLU A 541 -28.77 -11.61 28.88
N GLU A 542 -28.44 -12.48 27.92
CA GLU A 542 -27.35 -13.45 28.03
C GLU A 542 -25.99 -12.77 28.17
N ALA A 543 -25.78 -11.62 27.51
CA ALA A 543 -24.54 -10.84 27.60
C ALA A 543 -24.30 -10.27 29.01
N LEU A 544 -25.36 -10.05 29.79
CA LEU A 544 -25.27 -9.57 31.17
C LEU A 544 -25.13 -10.70 32.18
N SER A 545 -25.89 -11.78 31.98
CA SER A 545 -26.05 -12.89 32.93
C SER A 545 -24.96 -13.96 32.80
N THR A 546 -24.42 -14.17 31.60
CA THR A 546 -23.43 -15.23 31.35
C THR A 546 -22.02 -14.74 31.66
N PRO A 547 -21.23 -15.52 32.42
CA PRO A 547 -19.82 -15.21 32.60
C PRO A 547 -19.05 -15.43 31.31
N ASN A 548 -18.16 -14.48 30.95
CA ASN A 548 -17.36 -14.50 29.73
C ASN A 548 -18.20 -14.76 28.47
N TYR A 549 -19.30 -14.01 28.31
CA TYR A 549 -20.20 -14.13 27.16
C TYR A 549 -19.44 -13.97 25.84
N LEU A 550 -19.58 -14.94 24.93
CA LEU A 550 -18.88 -14.99 23.66
C LEU A 550 -19.51 -14.02 22.65
N LEU A 551 -18.69 -13.12 22.10
CA LEU A 551 -19.08 -12.17 21.06
C LEU A 551 -18.85 -12.73 19.64
N SER A 552 -18.03 -13.78 19.53
CA SER A 552 -17.72 -14.46 18.27
C SER A 552 -17.78 -15.98 18.49
N PRO A 553 -17.94 -16.79 17.42
CA PRO A 553 -17.72 -18.25 17.50
C PRO A 553 -16.35 -18.64 18.08
N LEU A 554 -15.37 -17.73 18.04
CA LEU A 554 -14.04 -17.92 18.61
C LEU A 554 -14.06 -17.70 20.13
N LYS A 555 -13.46 -18.63 20.87
CA LYS A 555 -13.32 -18.57 22.34
C LYS A 555 -12.50 -17.40 22.87
N LEU A 556 -11.77 -16.72 21.98
CA LEU A 556 -10.87 -15.61 22.33
C LEU A 556 -11.62 -14.29 22.53
N TYR A 557 -12.78 -14.09 21.89
CA TYR A 557 -13.50 -12.83 21.92
C TYR A 557 -14.77 -12.97 22.76
N TYR A 558 -14.64 -12.59 24.03
CA TYR A 558 -15.73 -12.54 25.00
C TYR A 558 -15.74 -11.21 25.77
N ILE A 559 -16.84 -10.95 26.49
CA ILE A 559 -16.96 -9.86 27.47
C ILE A 559 -16.33 -10.33 28.80
N PRO A 560 -15.21 -9.75 29.26
CA PRO A 560 -14.60 -10.14 30.53
C PRO A 560 -15.52 -9.91 31.74
N ASP A 561 -15.51 -10.82 32.72
CA ASP A 561 -16.22 -10.64 33.99
C ASP A 561 -15.47 -9.77 35.02
N THR A 562 -14.56 -8.91 34.56
CA THR A 562 -13.84 -7.99 35.43
C THR A 562 -14.67 -6.73 35.67
N ASN A 563 -14.70 -6.23 36.90
CA ASN A 563 -15.39 -4.97 37.25
C ASN A 563 -14.46 -3.74 37.23
N THR A 564 -13.18 -3.93 36.94
CA THR A 564 -12.17 -2.88 36.94
C THR A 564 -11.78 -2.50 35.53
N LEU A 565 -11.57 -1.21 35.30
CA LEU A 565 -11.10 -0.69 34.00
C LEU A 565 -9.75 -1.29 33.60
N SER A 566 -8.85 -1.50 34.58
CA SER A 566 -7.57 -2.18 34.36
C SER A 566 -7.75 -3.61 33.87
N GLY A 567 -8.70 -4.36 34.43
CA GLY A 567 -8.99 -5.74 34.02
C GLY A 567 -9.41 -5.84 32.54
N TYR A 568 -10.25 -4.91 32.08
CA TYR A 568 -10.60 -4.84 30.65
C TYR A 568 -9.39 -4.48 29.78
N ARG A 569 -8.56 -3.51 30.19
CA ARG A 569 -7.34 -3.13 29.44
C ARG A 569 -6.34 -4.27 29.35
N ASP A 570 -6.14 -4.99 30.45
CA ASP A 570 -5.24 -6.15 30.51
C ASP A 570 -5.75 -7.25 29.58
N TYR A 571 -7.05 -7.58 29.63
CA TYR A 571 -7.64 -8.54 28.70
C TYR A 571 -7.46 -8.13 27.24
N ILE A 572 -7.75 -6.88 26.88
CA ILE A 572 -7.58 -6.40 25.51
C ILE A 572 -6.11 -6.56 25.07
N SER A 573 -5.14 -6.34 25.97
CA SER A 573 -3.72 -6.54 25.65
C SER A 573 -3.35 -7.99 25.31
N THR A 574 -4.11 -8.98 25.78
CA THR A 574 -3.90 -10.41 25.49
C THR A 574 -4.42 -10.84 24.12
N LEU A 575 -5.24 -10.02 23.45
CA LEU A 575 -5.79 -10.34 22.14
C LEU A 575 -4.68 -10.42 21.06
N PRO A 576 -4.88 -11.24 20.00
CA PRO A 576 -3.92 -11.35 18.91
C PRO A 576 -3.79 -10.05 18.11
N THR A 577 -2.63 -9.87 17.45
CA THR A 577 -2.42 -8.74 16.51
C THR A 577 -3.16 -8.96 15.19
N PHE A 578 -3.30 -10.21 14.75
CA PHE A 578 -4.03 -10.57 13.55
C PHE A 578 -5.35 -11.26 13.91
N ASP A 579 -6.46 -10.68 13.46
CA ASP A 579 -7.79 -11.18 13.76
C ASP A 579 -8.29 -12.12 12.66
N ARG A 580 -8.81 -13.27 13.09
CA ARG A 580 -9.43 -14.24 12.18
C ARG A 580 -10.78 -13.72 11.66
N PRO A 581 -11.20 -14.08 10.43
CA PRO A 581 -12.45 -13.59 9.83
C PRO A 581 -13.70 -13.89 10.66
N GLU A 582 -13.71 -15.00 11.38
CA GLU A 582 -14.81 -15.42 12.25
C GLU A 582 -15.02 -14.46 13.44
N ALA A 583 -14.01 -13.67 13.82
CA ALA A 583 -14.15 -12.59 14.80
C ALA A 583 -15.15 -11.51 14.31
N PHE A 584 -15.25 -11.34 13.00
CA PHE A 584 -16.15 -10.40 12.31
C PHE A 584 -17.41 -11.09 11.77
N GLY A 585 -17.71 -12.32 12.20
CA GLY A 585 -18.84 -13.10 11.67
C GLY A 585 -18.73 -13.44 10.18
N GLN A 586 -17.50 -13.45 9.63
CA GLN A 586 -17.22 -13.78 8.23
C GLN A 586 -16.68 -15.19 8.08
N HIS A 587 -16.89 -15.78 6.89
CA HIS A 587 -16.28 -17.06 6.52
C HIS A 587 -14.77 -16.87 6.24
N PRO A 588 -13.88 -17.83 6.58
CA PRO A 588 -12.44 -17.72 6.33
C PRO A 588 -12.04 -17.33 4.90
N ASN A 589 -12.79 -17.81 3.90
CA ASN A 589 -12.55 -17.48 2.49
C ASN A 589 -12.73 -15.99 2.14
N ALA A 590 -13.48 -15.22 2.95
CA ALA A 590 -13.65 -13.79 2.72
C ALA A 590 -12.33 -13.02 2.86
N ASP A 591 -11.43 -13.52 3.70
CA ASP A 591 -10.11 -12.91 3.93
C ASP A 591 -9.15 -13.17 2.77
N ILE A 592 -9.25 -14.32 2.09
CA ILE A 592 -8.34 -14.70 1.01
C ILE A 592 -8.33 -13.61 -0.08
N SER A 593 -9.50 -13.18 -0.56
CA SER A 593 -9.61 -12.13 -1.58
C SER A 593 -9.03 -10.79 -1.10
N TYR A 594 -9.22 -10.45 0.17
CA TYR A 594 -8.66 -9.24 0.77
C TYR A 594 -7.13 -9.32 0.85
N GLN A 595 -6.58 -10.44 1.34
CA GLN A 595 -5.15 -10.63 1.56
C GLN A 595 -4.36 -10.73 0.24
N ILE A 596 -4.92 -11.37 -0.80
CA ILE A 596 -4.31 -11.40 -2.14
C ILE A 596 -4.12 -9.99 -2.67
N GLU A 597 -5.14 -9.18 -2.51
CA GLU A 597 -5.16 -7.82 -3.00
C GLU A 597 -4.29 -6.88 -2.16
N ASP A 598 -4.27 -7.03 -0.84
CA ASP A 598 -3.34 -6.29 0.03
C ASP A 598 -1.89 -6.64 -0.32
N SER A 599 -1.62 -7.93 -0.57
CA SER A 599 -0.31 -8.40 -1.06
C SER A 599 0.02 -7.80 -2.43
N ARG A 600 -0.94 -7.72 -3.35
CA ARG A 600 -0.76 -7.08 -4.66
C ARG A 600 -0.41 -5.59 -4.51
N VAL A 601 -1.12 -4.85 -3.65
CA VAL A 601 -0.83 -3.44 -3.38
C VAL A 601 0.59 -3.25 -2.83
N VAL A 602 1.02 -4.10 -1.90
CA VAL A 602 2.39 -4.05 -1.36
C VAL A 602 3.43 -4.36 -2.44
N LEU A 603 3.22 -5.40 -3.25
CA LEU A 603 4.15 -5.78 -4.33
C LEU A 603 4.21 -4.71 -5.44
N ASP A 604 3.08 -4.16 -5.87
CA ASP A 604 3.00 -3.08 -6.85
C ASP A 604 3.67 -1.80 -6.33
N SER A 605 3.56 -1.53 -5.04
CA SER A 605 4.26 -0.41 -4.41
C SER A 605 5.77 -0.68 -4.28
N LEU A 606 6.19 -1.91 -3.98
CA LEU A 606 7.62 -2.28 -3.99
C LEU A 606 8.21 -2.17 -5.41
N LEU A 607 7.45 -2.58 -6.43
CA LEU A 607 7.75 -2.42 -7.85
C LEU A 607 8.01 -0.95 -8.19
N SER A 608 7.10 -0.03 -7.80
CA SER A 608 7.22 1.40 -8.12
C SER A 608 8.40 2.08 -7.42
N LEU A 609 8.84 1.55 -6.28
CA LEU A 609 9.99 2.02 -5.51
C LEU A 609 11.34 1.50 -6.05
N GLN A 610 11.35 0.53 -6.97
CA GLN A 610 12.60 0.10 -7.58
C GLN A 610 13.10 1.16 -8.56
N PRO A 611 14.41 1.44 -8.60
CA PRO A 611 14.95 2.31 -9.62
C PRO A 611 14.61 1.69 -10.96
N GLN A 612 13.90 2.44 -11.81
CA GLN A 612 13.82 2.14 -13.23
C GLN A 612 15.23 2.31 -13.78
N GLU A 613 16.10 1.31 -13.58
CA GLU A 613 17.25 1.16 -14.44
C GLU A 613 16.68 1.14 -15.84
N ALA A 614 17.06 2.18 -16.58
CA ALA A 614 16.77 2.38 -17.97
C ALA A 614 16.76 1.05 -18.72
N SER A 615 15.56 0.47 -18.89
CA SER A 615 15.28 -0.55 -19.89
C SER A 615 15.27 0.08 -21.29
N THR A 616 16.10 1.10 -21.50
CA THR A 616 16.51 1.60 -22.80
C THR A 616 17.81 0.91 -23.15
N GLY A 617 17.67 -0.28 -23.75
CA GLY A 617 18.74 -0.95 -24.47
C GLY A 617 19.24 -2.24 -23.82
N SER A 618 18.96 -3.36 -24.47
CA SER A 618 19.61 -4.68 -24.31
C SER A 618 18.99 -5.75 -23.38
N GLY A 619 17.67 -5.77 -23.21
CA GLY A 619 16.95 -6.98 -22.78
C GLY A 619 15.73 -7.19 -23.68
N GLY A 620 15.58 -8.36 -24.29
CA GLY A 620 14.59 -8.68 -25.33
C GLY A 620 13.12 -8.71 -24.89
N GLY A 621 12.63 -7.62 -24.29
CA GLY A 621 11.21 -7.39 -24.03
C GLY A 621 10.54 -6.70 -25.23
N ILE A 622 9.33 -7.14 -25.55
CA ILE A 622 8.46 -6.54 -26.56
C ILE A 622 8.21 -5.07 -26.18
N SER A 623 8.29 -4.13 -27.13
CA SER A 623 8.03 -2.71 -26.82
C SER A 623 6.57 -2.51 -26.41
N ARG A 624 6.27 -1.47 -25.64
CA ARG A 624 4.90 -1.19 -25.18
C ARG A 624 3.94 -1.02 -26.36
N GLU A 625 4.42 -0.42 -27.45
CA GLU A 625 3.69 -0.27 -28.71
C GLU A 625 3.45 -1.61 -29.39
N GLU A 626 4.45 -2.50 -29.41
CA GLU A 626 4.35 -3.81 -30.04
C GLU A 626 3.41 -4.74 -29.26
N LEU A 627 3.39 -4.66 -27.93
CA LEU A 627 2.42 -5.36 -27.07
C LEU A 627 0.98 -4.86 -27.33
N VAL A 628 0.76 -3.55 -27.37
CA VAL A 628 -0.59 -3.02 -27.63
C VAL A 628 -1.05 -3.36 -29.05
N LEU A 629 -0.12 -3.37 -30.02
CA LEU A 629 -0.42 -3.79 -31.39
C LEU A 629 -0.81 -5.27 -31.49
N SER A 630 -0.18 -6.17 -30.74
CA SER A 630 -0.55 -7.59 -30.72
C SER A 630 -1.94 -7.78 -30.10
N ILE A 631 -2.19 -7.15 -28.94
CA ILE A 631 -3.50 -7.19 -28.27
C ILE A 631 -4.60 -6.62 -29.18
N ALA A 632 -4.38 -5.47 -29.80
CA ALA A 632 -5.40 -4.84 -30.64
C ALA A 632 -5.76 -5.68 -31.89
N LYS A 633 -4.77 -6.36 -32.49
CA LYS A 633 -5.00 -7.29 -33.60
C LYS A 633 -5.72 -8.56 -33.14
N ASP A 634 -5.31 -9.14 -32.02
CA ASP A 634 -5.98 -10.30 -31.45
C ASP A 634 -7.46 -10.00 -31.15
N VAL A 635 -7.74 -8.81 -30.61
CA VAL A 635 -9.10 -8.31 -30.40
C VAL A 635 -9.86 -8.17 -31.73
N GLU A 636 -9.22 -7.64 -32.78
CA GLU A 636 -9.84 -7.51 -34.11
C GLU A 636 -10.18 -8.87 -34.74
N ASP A 637 -9.25 -9.84 -34.63
CA ASP A 637 -9.37 -11.18 -35.22
C ASP A 637 -10.40 -12.05 -34.48
N GLN A 638 -10.52 -11.87 -33.17
CA GLN A 638 -11.34 -12.74 -32.33
C GLN A 638 -12.75 -12.20 -32.05
N ILE A 639 -13.03 -10.92 -32.31
CA ILE A 639 -14.37 -10.36 -32.14
C ILE A 639 -15.33 -10.88 -33.23
N PRO A 640 -16.49 -11.46 -32.86
CA PRO A 640 -17.47 -11.95 -33.83
C PRO A 640 -18.08 -10.83 -34.67
N GLY A 641 -18.66 -11.18 -35.83
CA GLY A 641 -19.45 -10.25 -36.62
C GLY A 641 -20.71 -9.78 -35.86
N PRO A 642 -21.29 -8.62 -36.21
CA PRO A 642 -22.58 -8.21 -35.65
C PRO A 642 -23.66 -9.24 -35.99
N PHE A 643 -24.57 -9.47 -35.06
CA PHE A 643 -25.73 -10.34 -35.24
C PHE A 643 -26.71 -9.72 -36.23
N ASN A 644 -27.34 -10.54 -37.08
CA ASN A 644 -28.37 -10.09 -38.00
C ASN A 644 -29.71 -9.93 -37.27
N LEU A 645 -30.00 -8.72 -36.80
CA LEU A 645 -31.22 -8.42 -36.06
C LEU A 645 -32.49 -8.76 -36.86
N GLU A 646 -32.51 -8.48 -38.16
CA GLU A 646 -33.69 -8.70 -39.00
C GLU A 646 -34.07 -10.19 -39.12
N GLU A 647 -33.06 -11.07 -39.16
CA GLU A 647 -33.26 -12.52 -39.25
C GLU A 647 -33.79 -13.09 -37.93
N VAL A 648 -33.27 -12.60 -36.81
CA VAL A 648 -33.72 -12.99 -35.47
C VAL A 648 -35.15 -12.49 -35.21
N MET A 649 -35.49 -11.27 -35.63
CA MET A 649 -36.85 -10.72 -35.55
C MET A 649 -37.86 -11.51 -36.40
N LYS A 650 -37.47 -11.90 -37.63
CA LYS A 650 -38.31 -12.73 -38.52
C LYS A 650 -38.54 -14.14 -37.96
N THR A 651 -37.54 -14.72 -37.31
CA THR A 651 -37.64 -16.08 -36.73
C THR A 651 -38.51 -16.11 -35.47
N LYS A 652 -38.71 -14.96 -34.83
CA LYS A 652 -39.45 -14.80 -33.58
C LYS A 652 -40.72 -13.97 -33.74
N SER A 653 -41.20 -13.77 -34.97
CA SER A 653 -42.42 -13.01 -35.27
C SER A 653 -43.70 -13.65 -34.74
N ASP A 654 -43.65 -14.96 -34.47
CA ASP A 654 -44.83 -15.77 -34.17
C ASP A 654 -45.24 -15.68 -32.68
N ASP A 655 -44.38 -15.15 -31.81
CA ASP A 655 -44.62 -15.01 -30.37
C ASP A 655 -44.37 -13.56 -29.90
N PRO A 656 -45.42 -12.78 -29.59
CA PRO A 656 -45.32 -11.38 -29.15
C PRO A 656 -44.97 -11.26 -27.65
N SER A 657 -44.06 -12.10 -27.15
CA SER A 657 -43.55 -12.02 -25.78
C SER A 657 -42.71 -10.75 -25.56
N ALA A 658 -42.90 -10.11 -24.40
CA ALA A 658 -42.08 -8.97 -23.97
C ALA A 658 -40.58 -9.33 -23.89
N LEU A 659 -40.25 -10.60 -23.65
CA LEU A 659 -38.87 -11.09 -23.64
C LEU A 659 -38.19 -11.01 -25.00
N HIS A 660 -38.94 -11.19 -26.10
CA HIS A 660 -38.39 -11.04 -27.45
C HIS A 660 -38.05 -9.58 -27.76
N VAL A 661 -38.86 -8.63 -27.28
CA VAL A 661 -38.56 -7.20 -27.42
C VAL A 661 -37.28 -6.82 -26.66
N VAL A 662 -37.12 -7.32 -25.44
CA VAL A 662 -35.87 -7.12 -24.66
C VAL A 662 -34.68 -7.76 -25.38
N LEU A 663 -34.84 -8.98 -25.90
CA LEU A 663 -33.79 -9.65 -26.67
C LEU A 663 -33.36 -8.83 -27.90
N PHE A 664 -34.31 -8.27 -28.66
CA PHE A 664 -33.98 -7.43 -29.81
C PHE A 664 -33.22 -6.16 -29.41
N GLN A 665 -33.59 -5.53 -28.30
CA GLN A 665 -32.89 -4.37 -27.76
C GLN A 665 -31.47 -4.72 -27.28
N GLU A 666 -31.30 -5.87 -26.62
CA GLU A 666 -29.99 -6.33 -26.17
C GLU A 666 -29.09 -6.69 -27.37
N ILE A 667 -29.62 -7.35 -28.41
CA ILE A 667 -28.89 -7.62 -29.65
C ILE A 667 -28.45 -6.31 -30.33
N GLU A 668 -29.34 -5.32 -30.41
CA GLU A 668 -29.02 -4.02 -30.99
C GLU A 668 -27.90 -3.32 -30.20
N ARG A 669 -28.00 -3.28 -28.86
CA ARG A 669 -26.97 -2.70 -27.98
C ARG A 669 -25.63 -3.43 -28.12
N TYR A 670 -25.67 -4.77 -28.16
CA TYR A 670 -24.48 -5.59 -28.32
C TYR A 670 -23.80 -5.34 -29.67
N ASN A 671 -24.58 -5.25 -30.76
CA ASN A 671 -24.07 -4.91 -32.07
C ASN A 671 -23.39 -3.53 -32.11
N HIS A 672 -23.98 -2.52 -31.46
CA HIS A 672 -23.35 -1.20 -31.33
C HIS A 672 -21.99 -1.27 -30.62
N LEU A 673 -21.89 -2.08 -29.55
CA LEU A 673 -20.63 -2.32 -28.86
C LEU A 673 -19.61 -3.01 -29.78
N LEU A 674 -19.97 -4.10 -30.45
CA LEU A 674 -19.05 -4.83 -31.35
C LEU A 674 -18.48 -3.94 -32.46
N VAL A 675 -19.34 -3.12 -33.09
CA VAL A 675 -18.93 -2.17 -34.13
C VAL A 675 -17.98 -1.12 -33.56
N LYS A 676 -18.28 -0.60 -32.36
CA LYS A 676 -17.45 0.40 -31.68
C LYS A 676 -16.07 -0.15 -31.35
N VAL A 677 -15.98 -1.32 -30.73
CA VAL A 677 -14.70 -1.96 -30.37
C VAL A 677 -13.87 -2.23 -31.62
N ARG A 678 -14.46 -2.81 -32.68
CA ARG A 678 -13.74 -3.06 -33.93
C ARG A 678 -13.20 -1.78 -34.56
N ARG A 679 -14.00 -0.70 -34.59
CA ARG A 679 -13.58 0.60 -35.12
C ARG A 679 -12.42 1.19 -34.31
N GLU A 680 -12.56 1.26 -32.99
CA GLU A 680 -11.57 1.85 -32.10
C GLU A 680 -10.25 1.05 -32.09
N SER A 681 -10.30 -0.29 -32.11
CA SER A 681 -9.11 -1.13 -32.26
C SER A 681 -8.39 -0.90 -33.59
N ALA A 682 -9.13 -0.81 -34.70
CA ALA A 682 -8.54 -0.54 -36.02
C ALA A 682 -7.94 0.87 -36.12
N GLU A 683 -8.58 1.87 -35.51
CA GLU A 683 -8.06 3.24 -35.40
C GLU A 683 -6.81 3.30 -34.52
N LEU A 684 -6.78 2.57 -33.40
CA LEU A 684 -5.62 2.47 -32.53
C LEU A 684 -4.42 1.85 -33.25
N VAL A 685 -4.62 0.76 -33.99
CA VAL A 685 -3.55 0.13 -34.79
C VAL A 685 -2.99 1.12 -35.82
N LYS A 686 -3.84 1.94 -36.44
CA LYS A 686 -3.41 3.00 -37.36
C LYS A 686 -2.71 4.16 -36.65
N GLY A 687 -3.18 4.52 -35.45
CA GLY A 687 -2.60 5.56 -34.60
C GLY A 687 -1.17 5.22 -34.17
N ILE A 688 -0.94 3.99 -33.69
CA ILE A 688 0.40 3.52 -33.30
C ILE A 688 1.35 3.50 -34.51
N LYS A 689 0.85 3.17 -35.70
CA LYS A 689 1.62 3.21 -36.96
C LYS A 689 1.83 4.63 -37.52
N GLY A 690 1.31 5.67 -36.86
CA GLY A 690 1.40 7.06 -37.32
C GLY A 690 0.54 7.40 -38.54
N LEU A 691 -0.43 6.56 -38.90
CA LEU A 691 -1.34 6.78 -40.03
C LEU A 691 -2.57 7.63 -39.65
N VAL A 692 -2.87 7.73 -38.36
CA VAL A 692 -3.96 8.53 -37.78
C VAL A 692 -3.40 9.30 -36.58
N VAL A 693 -3.91 10.51 -36.33
CA VAL A 693 -3.51 11.32 -35.17
C VAL A 693 -4.04 10.66 -33.89
N MET A 694 -3.17 10.46 -32.91
CA MET A 694 -3.57 9.96 -31.59
C MET A 694 -4.46 10.99 -30.88
N SER A 695 -5.74 10.68 -30.74
CA SER A 695 -6.69 11.50 -29.97
C SER A 695 -6.61 11.15 -28.47
N ALA A 696 -7.15 12.01 -27.61
CA ALA A 696 -7.22 11.72 -26.16
C ALA A 696 -7.98 10.41 -25.85
N ASP A 697 -9.00 10.08 -26.65
CA ASP A 697 -9.75 8.83 -26.51
C ASP A 697 -8.92 7.60 -26.92
N LEU A 698 -8.17 7.68 -28.03
CA LEU A 698 -7.27 6.61 -28.47
C LEU A 698 -6.10 6.42 -27.51
N ASP A 699 -5.58 7.51 -26.93
CA ASP A 699 -4.51 7.47 -25.94
C ASP A 699 -5.00 6.83 -24.62
N ALA A 700 -6.24 7.12 -24.21
CA ALA A 700 -6.87 6.44 -23.08
C ALA A 700 -7.07 4.94 -23.34
N ILE A 701 -7.45 4.54 -24.55
CA ILE A 701 -7.56 3.12 -24.96
C ILE A 701 -6.17 2.47 -24.98
N PHE A 702 -5.17 3.14 -25.55
CA PHE A 702 -3.78 2.70 -25.57
C PHE A 702 -3.26 2.43 -24.15
N GLY A 703 -3.43 3.40 -23.26
CA GLY A 703 -3.02 3.29 -21.86
C GLY A 703 -3.75 2.17 -21.12
N ALA A 704 -5.05 1.99 -21.38
CA ALA A 704 -5.83 0.90 -20.80
C ALA A 704 -5.32 -0.48 -21.26
N LEU A 705 -5.15 -0.69 -22.57
CA LEU A 705 -4.66 -1.96 -23.12
C LEU A 705 -3.21 -2.24 -22.71
N ALA A 706 -2.35 -1.22 -22.68
CA ALA A 706 -0.97 -1.36 -22.24
C ALA A 706 -0.86 -1.80 -20.76
N ASN A 707 -1.85 -1.42 -19.96
CA ASN A 707 -1.94 -1.78 -18.55
C ASN A 707 -2.86 -3.00 -18.30
N ALA A 708 -3.20 -3.76 -19.35
CA ALA A 708 -4.06 -4.94 -19.27
C ALA A 708 -5.46 -4.67 -18.66
N ARG A 709 -6.04 -3.50 -18.95
CA ARG A 709 -7.39 -3.08 -18.50
C ARG A 709 -8.34 -2.92 -19.68
N VAL A 710 -9.63 -3.14 -19.44
CA VAL A 710 -10.68 -2.86 -20.42
C VAL A 710 -10.84 -1.34 -20.56
N PRO A 711 -10.77 -0.77 -21.78
CA PRO A 711 -11.02 0.65 -21.99
C PRO A 711 -12.39 1.10 -21.49
N GLY A 712 -12.43 2.20 -20.73
CA GLY A 712 -13.68 2.72 -20.16
C GLY A 712 -14.74 3.08 -21.21
N ALA A 713 -14.33 3.37 -22.45
CA ALA A 713 -15.25 3.61 -23.56
C ALA A 713 -16.12 2.38 -23.91
N TRP A 714 -15.63 1.16 -23.64
CA TRP A 714 -16.32 -0.10 -23.92
C TRP A 714 -17.26 -0.52 -22.77
N LEU A 715 -17.03 -0.01 -21.56
CA LEU A 715 -17.81 -0.33 -20.36
C LEU A 715 -19.15 0.42 -20.27
N LYS A 716 -19.38 1.42 -21.12
CA LYS A 716 -20.62 2.23 -21.09
C LYS A 716 -21.89 1.41 -21.38
N THR A 717 -21.78 0.34 -22.14
CA THR A 717 -22.90 -0.55 -22.49
C THR A 717 -22.99 -1.76 -21.57
N TYR A 718 -21.84 -2.31 -21.14
CA TYR A 718 -21.77 -3.40 -20.18
C TYR A 718 -20.62 -3.15 -19.20
N PRO A 719 -20.91 -2.78 -17.94
CA PRO A 719 -19.88 -2.66 -16.92
C PRO A 719 -19.36 -4.05 -16.54
N SER A 720 -18.04 -4.23 -16.62
CA SER A 720 -17.34 -5.44 -16.19
C SER A 720 -16.20 -5.05 -15.26
N LEU A 721 -16.05 -5.79 -14.16
CA LEU A 721 -14.97 -5.64 -13.19
C LEU A 721 -13.77 -6.54 -13.49
N MET A 722 -13.75 -7.25 -14.63
CA MET A 722 -12.65 -8.15 -14.97
C MET A 722 -11.48 -7.42 -15.64
N ASP A 723 -10.27 -7.62 -15.12
CA ASP A 723 -9.00 -7.19 -15.73
C ASP A 723 -8.74 -7.96 -17.05
N ALA A 724 -8.35 -7.22 -18.10
CA ALA A 724 -8.01 -7.76 -19.41
C ALA A 724 -6.53 -8.17 -19.46
N GLY A 725 -6.13 -9.18 -18.68
CA GLY A 725 -4.77 -9.75 -18.76
C GLY A 725 -4.43 -10.20 -20.20
N PRO A 726 -3.16 -10.17 -20.66
CA PRO A 726 -2.77 -10.62 -22.01
C PRO A 726 -3.20 -12.07 -22.28
N ALA A 727 -3.03 -12.97 -21.30
CA ALA A 727 -3.51 -14.35 -21.35
C ALA A 727 -5.04 -14.49 -21.25
N ARG A 728 -5.73 -13.47 -20.69
CA ARG A 728 -7.20 -13.45 -20.54
C ARG A 728 -7.92 -12.77 -21.69
N ALA A 729 -7.32 -11.81 -22.39
CA ALA A 729 -7.78 -11.37 -23.71
C ALA A 729 -7.67 -12.53 -24.70
N HIS A 730 -6.56 -13.28 -24.66
CA HIS A 730 -6.40 -14.51 -25.45
C HIS A 730 -7.42 -15.62 -25.07
N ARG A 731 -7.82 -15.73 -23.79
CA ARG A 731 -8.83 -16.71 -23.33
C ARG A 731 -10.28 -16.25 -23.44
N ALA A 732 -10.60 -14.98 -23.20
CA ALA A 732 -11.90 -14.39 -23.52
C ALA A 732 -12.12 -14.54 -25.03
N ALA A 733 -11.07 -14.30 -25.80
CA ALA A 733 -10.96 -14.58 -27.21
C ALA A 733 -11.29 -16.03 -27.61
N ARG A 734 -10.57 -16.99 -27.02
CA ARG A 734 -10.81 -18.44 -27.20
C ARG A 734 -12.18 -18.91 -26.67
N ARG A 735 -12.70 -18.33 -25.59
CA ARG A 735 -14.02 -18.65 -25.01
C ARG A 735 -15.17 -18.04 -25.79
N LEU A 736 -14.94 -16.96 -26.53
CA LEU A 736 -15.88 -16.39 -27.50
C LEU A 736 -15.83 -17.12 -28.85
N GLY A 737 -14.68 -17.73 -29.22
CA GLY A 737 -14.50 -18.50 -30.45
C GLY A 737 -14.84 -20.00 -30.36
N GLY A 738 -14.81 -20.60 -29.18
CA GLY A 738 -15.35 -21.94 -28.95
C GLY A 738 -16.83 -21.79 -28.67
N GLY A 739 -17.71 -22.21 -29.59
CA GLY A 739 -19.17 -22.06 -29.51
C GLY A 739 -19.84 -22.80 -28.34
N HIS A 740 -19.42 -22.50 -27.12
CA HIS A 740 -19.98 -22.83 -25.82
C HIS A 740 -19.84 -21.56 -24.97
N VAL A 741 -20.90 -20.76 -24.95
CA VAL A 741 -21.07 -19.75 -23.91
C VAL A 741 -21.39 -20.53 -22.62
N PRO A 742 -20.57 -20.46 -21.56
CA PRO A 742 -20.95 -21.03 -20.29
C PRO A 742 -22.19 -20.28 -19.77
N GLU A 743 -23.20 -20.99 -19.30
CA GLU A 743 -24.48 -20.45 -18.78
C GLU A 743 -24.29 -19.29 -17.77
N GLY A 744 -23.15 -19.20 -17.09
CA GLY A 744 -22.83 -18.15 -16.13
C GLY A 744 -22.49 -16.76 -16.69
N LEU A 745 -22.16 -16.60 -17.98
CA LEU A 745 -21.90 -15.25 -18.55
C LEU A 745 -23.19 -14.53 -18.96
N LEU A 746 -24.26 -15.28 -19.24
CA LEU A 746 -25.53 -14.73 -19.70
C LEU A 746 -26.40 -14.24 -18.55
N ALA A 747 -26.23 -14.75 -17.33
CA ALA A 747 -26.93 -14.22 -16.15
C ALA A 747 -26.46 -12.80 -15.76
N GLY A 748 -25.19 -12.46 -16.03
CA GLY A 748 -24.64 -11.11 -15.82
C GLY A 748 -24.67 -10.20 -17.06
N GLY A 749 -25.07 -10.73 -18.22
CA GLY A 749 -25.07 -10.03 -19.50
C GLY A 749 -26.44 -9.65 -20.04
N VAL A 750 -27.53 -10.01 -19.37
CA VAL A 750 -28.87 -9.47 -19.68
C VAL A 750 -29.06 -8.22 -18.83
N HIS A 751 -28.91 -7.05 -19.44
CA HIS A 751 -29.39 -5.82 -18.81
C HIS A 751 -30.91 -5.83 -18.96
N LEU A 752 -31.65 -6.38 -17.99
CA LEU A 752 -33.06 -6.04 -17.86
C LEU A 752 -33.11 -4.55 -17.50
N PRO A 753 -33.59 -3.64 -18.36
CA PRO A 753 -33.94 -2.31 -17.89
C PRO A 753 -35.07 -2.44 -16.85
N ASP A 754 -35.23 -1.45 -15.97
CA ASP A 754 -36.29 -1.32 -14.95
C ASP A 754 -37.76 -1.42 -15.46
N GLY A 755 -37.97 -1.85 -16.70
CA GLY A 755 -39.26 -1.97 -17.38
C GLY A 755 -39.93 -3.36 -17.32
N VAL A 756 -39.36 -4.36 -16.63
CA VAL A 756 -40.06 -5.63 -16.37
C VAL A 756 -40.47 -5.66 -14.90
N PRO A 757 -41.77 -5.46 -14.56
CA PRO A 757 -42.21 -5.57 -13.18
C PRO A 757 -42.04 -7.01 -12.70
N HIS A 758 -41.31 -7.18 -11.60
CA HIS A 758 -41.40 -8.39 -10.79
C HIS A 758 -42.87 -8.55 -10.40
N ARG A 759 -43.53 -9.62 -10.88
CA ARG A 759 -44.81 -10.02 -10.29
C ARG A 759 -44.53 -10.42 -8.86
N GLY A 760 -44.95 -9.57 -7.93
CA GLY A 760 -45.11 -9.92 -6.54
C GLY A 760 -46.21 -10.97 -6.37
N ASP A 761 -46.00 -11.78 -5.33
CA ASP A 761 -46.95 -12.62 -4.59
C ASP A 761 -47.55 -13.84 -5.30
N ALA A 762 -47.00 -15.02 -5.00
CA ALA A 762 -47.73 -16.21 -4.56
C ALA A 762 -46.78 -17.26 -3.97
N ASP A 763 -47.16 -17.80 -2.80
CA ASP A 763 -46.63 -19.03 -2.16
C ASP A 763 -46.42 -20.19 -3.15
N ASP A 764 -45.28 -20.90 -3.02
CA ASP A 764 -45.10 -22.38 -3.08
C ASP A 764 -43.73 -22.84 -3.66
N GLY A 765 -42.98 -23.61 -2.87
CA GLY A 765 -42.06 -24.68 -3.35
C GLY A 765 -40.63 -24.31 -3.81
N PRO A 766 -39.67 -25.28 -3.76
CA PRO A 766 -38.28 -25.04 -4.15
C PRO A 766 -38.16 -24.86 -5.68
N GLU A 767 -37.46 -23.80 -6.09
CA GLU A 767 -37.25 -23.37 -7.48
C GLU A 767 -36.70 -24.50 -8.37
N GLU A 768 -37.56 -25.09 -9.21
CA GLU A 768 -37.13 -25.69 -10.48
C GLU A 768 -36.84 -24.56 -11.48
N LEU A 769 -35.65 -24.60 -12.09
CA LEU A 769 -35.24 -23.66 -13.13
C LEU A 769 -36.26 -23.65 -14.28
N ASP A 770 -36.80 -22.45 -14.54
CA ASP A 770 -37.80 -22.17 -15.58
C ASP A 770 -37.36 -22.71 -16.96
N PRO A 771 -38.12 -23.64 -17.58
CA PRO A 771 -37.79 -24.22 -18.90
C PRO A 771 -37.70 -23.17 -20.01
N ASP A 772 -38.30 -21.99 -19.85
CA ASP A 772 -38.23 -20.89 -20.81
C ASP A 772 -36.88 -20.14 -20.78
N ARG A 773 -36.16 -20.15 -19.65
CA ARG A 773 -34.75 -19.68 -19.57
C ARG A 773 -33.80 -20.58 -20.36
N LEU A 774 -34.06 -21.89 -20.38
CA LEU A 774 -33.30 -22.88 -21.17
C LEU A 774 -33.59 -22.75 -22.68
N ALA A 775 -34.78 -22.29 -23.07
CA ALA A 775 -35.12 -22.04 -24.47
C ALA A 775 -34.36 -20.84 -25.07
N LEU A 776 -34.12 -19.79 -24.27
CA LEU A 776 -33.31 -18.61 -24.65
C LEU A 776 -31.84 -18.96 -24.94
N LEU A 777 -31.25 -19.87 -24.16
CA LEU A 777 -29.87 -20.36 -24.35
C LEU A 777 -29.69 -21.19 -25.63
N ARG A 778 -30.73 -21.91 -26.08
CA ARG A 778 -30.67 -22.77 -27.27
C ARG A 778 -30.65 -21.99 -28.59
N VAL A 779 -31.22 -20.79 -28.62
CA VAL A 779 -31.28 -19.97 -29.85
C VAL A 779 -29.93 -19.36 -30.21
N LEU A 780 -29.08 -19.07 -29.22
CA LEU A 780 -27.74 -18.48 -29.42
C LEU A 780 -26.69 -19.49 -29.96
N HIS A 781 -27.01 -20.78 -30.00
CA HIS A 781 -26.05 -21.86 -30.26
C HIS A 781 -25.98 -22.36 -31.72
N HIS A 782 -26.78 -21.82 -32.64
CA HIS A 782 -26.80 -22.27 -34.03
C HIS A 782 -26.49 -21.15 -35.03
N GLN A 783 -25.23 -21.08 -35.45
CA GLN A 783 -24.86 -20.66 -36.80
C GLN A 783 -24.19 -21.83 -37.56
N PRO A 784 -24.48 -21.99 -38.87
CA PRO A 784 -23.79 -22.96 -39.70
C PRO A 784 -22.35 -22.50 -39.99
N ARG A 785 -21.40 -23.46 -39.95
CA ARG A 785 -19.98 -23.24 -40.30
C ARG A 785 -19.88 -22.82 -41.78
N ARG A 786 -19.03 -21.83 -42.08
CA ARG A 786 -18.60 -21.55 -43.47
C ARG A 786 -17.91 -22.79 -44.06
N GLU A 787 -18.48 -23.35 -45.11
CA GLU A 787 -17.84 -24.36 -45.94
C GLU A 787 -16.63 -23.75 -46.65
N GLY A 788 -15.45 -24.33 -46.43
CA GLY A 788 -14.23 -24.06 -47.18
C GLY A 788 -14.02 -25.11 -48.28
N ASP A 789 -13.50 -24.67 -49.43
CA ASP A 789 -13.24 -25.38 -50.68
C ASP A 789 -12.90 -26.89 -50.60
N PRO A 790 -13.51 -27.75 -51.44
CA PRO A 790 -13.22 -29.19 -51.48
C PRO A 790 -12.11 -29.48 -52.50
N ALA A 791 -10.84 -29.35 -52.11
CA ALA A 791 -9.74 -29.84 -52.95
C ALA A 791 -8.49 -30.22 -52.14
N ARG A 792 -8.51 -31.39 -51.49
CA ARG A 792 -7.39 -32.33 -51.26
C ARG A 792 -7.65 -33.20 -50.03
N ALA A 793 -8.06 -34.45 -50.25
CA ALA A 793 -7.60 -35.64 -49.52
C ALA A 793 -8.48 -36.86 -49.88
N GLN A 794 -8.21 -37.48 -51.03
CA GLN A 794 -8.47 -38.90 -51.22
C GLN A 794 -7.20 -39.67 -50.84
N GLY A 795 -7.39 -40.80 -50.15
CA GLY A 795 -6.34 -41.74 -49.74
C GLY A 795 -6.09 -41.64 -48.24
N GLY A 796 -6.63 -42.47 -47.35
CA GLY A 796 -6.96 -43.88 -47.50
C GLY A 796 -6.03 -44.66 -46.58
N ARG A 797 -6.57 -45.24 -45.50
CA ARG A 797 -6.28 -46.61 -45.03
C ARG A 797 -7.02 -46.91 -43.73
N LEU A 798 -8.00 -47.78 -43.90
CA LEU A 798 -8.61 -48.66 -42.91
C LEU A 798 -7.54 -49.45 -42.13
N ARG A 799 -7.74 -49.57 -40.81
CA ARG A 799 -7.48 -50.81 -40.05
C ARG A 799 -8.29 -50.76 -38.74
N GLN A 800 -9.52 -51.28 -38.79
CA GLN A 800 -10.18 -51.90 -37.64
C GLN A 800 -9.92 -53.41 -37.73
N GLY A 801 -9.58 -54.01 -36.59
CA GLY A 801 -9.49 -55.44 -36.38
C GLY A 801 -9.94 -55.77 -34.96
N HIS A 802 -11.22 -56.10 -34.86
CA HIS A 802 -11.99 -56.51 -33.68
C HIS A 802 -11.40 -57.76 -32.99
N VAL A 803 -11.50 -57.80 -31.66
CA VAL A 803 -11.45 -59.02 -30.83
C VAL A 803 -12.89 -59.35 -30.41
N PRO A 804 -13.36 -60.61 -30.51
CA PRO A 804 -14.73 -60.98 -30.19
C PRO A 804 -14.87 -61.57 -28.77
N GLY A 805 -16.08 -61.49 -28.22
CA GLY A 805 -16.62 -62.55 -27.37
C GLY A 805 -17.01 -62.14 -25.95
N GLY A 806 -18.31 -62.12 -25.68
CA GLY A 806 -18.83 -62.19 -24.32
C GLY A 806 -20.31 -61.86 -24.22
N GLY A 807 -21.17 -62.87 -24.26
CA GLY A 807 -22.54 -62.72 -23.74
C GLY A 807 -23.54 -63.77 -24.19
N ARG A 808 -23.83 -64.73 -23.31
CA ARG A 808 -25.16 -64.96 -22.69
C ARG A 808 -25.37 -66.42 -22.31
N VAL A 809 -25.72 -66.64 -21.04
CA VAL A 809 -26.91 -67.39 -20.56
C VAL A 809 -27.18 -66.84 -19.14
N GLY A 810 -28.35 -66.49 -18.64
CA GLY A 810 -29.76 -66.39 -19.04
C GLY A 810 -30.41 -65.44 -17.99
N LEU A 811 -31.62 -64.89 -18.10
CA LEU A 811 -32.85 -65.15 -18.84
C LEU A 811 -33.42 -63.78 -19.27
#